data_AF-A0A6N4Q6V4-F1
#
_entry.id   AF-A0A6N4Q6V4-F1
#
_cell.length_a   1.000
_cell.length_b   1.000
_cell.length_c   1.000
_cell.angle_alpha   90.00
_cell.angle_beta   90.00
_cell.angle_gamma   90.00
#
_symmetry.space_group_name_H-M   'P 1'
#
loop_
_entity.id
_entity.type
_entity.pdbx_description
1 polymer ?
#
loop_
_entity_poly.entity_id
_entity_poly.type
_entity_poly.pdbx_seq_one_letter_code
_entity_poly.pdbx_strand_id
1 'polypeptide(L)'
;MKLKIENFGIFSKKEFPIERVTVFTGPNESGKTTILDAFVSALVKIVGSTKFGATLNSRYKAERNSDLGIPKLSLSPNLFLNSLVIREGNMDVGSEKELVSTIEQTIFDSGYNPSQLKEQVEQLSEKTGKRKSAKDWNLALSELNLAKQKFDASESSLNRISSQFVDLPIWETERQKLKQELENSNSEQTKLQSEFLEFKETEQHNEVDRVYGQLLQWETLESESKQEEKILQSGWDQKSKLLDGELKSLEQKRNLSKERLVGLESKLESSSAQKKQIEQKSKKLESYFDYFETWKQTVRRFQEESPVVKKVIWNPLYRSLAGVAGVLGIFSGILILFYDFSGWAYILPAALIFSAVCLMIVAKDTKNERDEPKWNEMVRRIATEMETKTLGEWKPESITMDSLSLCFQRYEREYTKQKLESEGFGSTLSSLEEEIIRLRGEDKKINETVLEKERELAGVWREAGVQSLSELSELYVQIRLKQEKLKTLTESLKIESKKWGTADLGELKLKTKDKISDLEKKGISKSFSSEDRATKQRLENRIQTLSDKIRELERSIVELEKKLDTGKAVLESQMVPAQKEWETNKRNLELKEKWKNDLDRNFQSLEVLSEIFSEMQVESTDKMSSLVKSLQTRMDALKGSLPTKQIQWNGFSDEIQITTDSSSDRFRFENLSTGTKEQISFVLRLEYAFRIGKQFNLPFLLLDEPFRHMDAERRDSALAYTLQCLTNAEEEWKVVFFTFDSELVSKIKVLAADQKLPCQIHELTKRVS
;
A
#
# COMPACT_ATOMS: atom_id res chain seq x y z
N MET A 1 -55.52 8.33 -71.02
CA MET A 1 -55.16 7.13 -70.20
C MET A 1 -56.41 6.24 -70.07
N LYS A 2 -56.34 4.96 -69.67
CA LYS A 2 -57.56 4.14 -69.48
C LYS A 2 -57.47 3.27 -68.23
N LEU A 3 -58.53 3.26 -67.41
CA LEU A 3 -58.71 2.27 -66.35
C LEU A 3 -59.25 0.99 -66.98
N LYS A 4 -58.44 -0.07 -66.98
CA LYS A 4 -58.82 -1.42 -67.43
C LYS A 4 -59.26 -2.24 -66.23
N ILE A 5 -60.49 -2.75 -66.28
CA ILE A 5 -61.05 -3.66 -65.29
C ILE A 5 -61.26 -5.01 -65.96
N GLU A 6 -60.41 -5.98 -65.62
CA GLU A 6 -60.53 -7.35 -66.12
C GLU A 6 -61.60 -8.12 -65.34
N ASN A 7 -61.52 -8.05 -64.00
CA ASN A 7 -62.47 -8.68 -63.09
C ASN A 7 -62.54 -7.87 -61.78
N PHE A 8 -63.61 -7.10 -61.59
CA PHE A 8 -63.81 -6.32 -60.36
C PHE A 8 -65.31 -6.03 -60.13
N GLY A 9 -65.93 -6.79 -59.21
CA GLY A 9 -67.35 -6.64 -58.87
C GLY A 9 -68.29 -6.81 -60.07
N ILE A 10 -69.16 -5.82 -60.32
CA ILE A 10 -70.12 -5.84 -61.44
C ILE A 10 -69.49 -5.55 -62.81
N PHE A 11 -68.20 -5.19 -62.84
CA PHE A 11 -67.47 -4.88 -64.07
C PHE A 11 -66.47 -5.98 -64.39
N SER A 12 -66.55 -6.51 -65.61
CA SER A 12 -65.58 -7.42 -66.17
C SER A 12 -65.31 -7.04 -67.62
N LYS A 13 -64.04 -7.07 -68.02
CA LYS A 13 -63.54 -6.70 -69.35
C LYS A 13 -64.06 -5.32 -69.82
N LYS A 14 -64.07 -4.33 -68.92
CA LYS A 14 -64.44 -2.95 -69.23
C LYS A 14 -63.22 -2.03 -69.20
N GLU A 15 -63.23 -1.01 -70.06
CA GLU A 15 -62.24 0.06 -70.05
C GLU A 15 -62.93 1.41 -69.93
N PHE A 16 -62.36 2.30 -69.11
CA PHE A 16 -62.84 3.67 -68.95
C PHE A 16 -61.72 4.65 -69.31
N PRO A 17 -61.88 5.47 -70.37
CA PRO A 17 -60.99 6.59 -70.67
C PRO A 17 -60.89 7.58 -69.50
N ILE A 18 -59.67 7.91 -69.09
CA ILE A 18 -59.36 8.84 -68.01
C ILE A 18 -58.64 10.05 -68.61
N GLU A 19 -59.27 11.21 -68.44
CA GLU A 19 -58.78 12.54 -68.80
C GLU A 19 -58.39 13.34 -67.54
N ARG A 20 -57.91 14.57 -67.72
CA ARG A 20 -57.46 15.47 -66.62
C ARG A 20 -58.58 15.70 -65.60
N VAL A 21 -59.83 15.82 -66.06
CA VAL A 21 -61.03 15.76 -65.23
C VAL A 21 -61.87 14.58 -65.72
N THR A 22 -62.17 13.64 -64.83
CA THR A 22 -63.06 12.51 -65.15
C THR A 22 -64.20 12.45 -64.14
N VAL A 23 -65.43 12.24 -64.59
CA VAL A 23 -66.62 12.16 -63.73
C VAL A 23 -67.33 10.84 -63.97
N PHE A 24 -67.49 10.04 -62.92
CA PHE A 24 -68.35 8.87 -62.90
C PHE A 24 -69.66 9.22 -62.20
N THR A 25 -70.76 9.21 -62.95
CA THR A 25 -72.08 9.56 -62.42
C THR A 25 -73.10 8.46 -62.66
N GLY A 26 -74.11 8.37 -61.80
CA GLY A 26 -75.17 7.37 -61.88
C GLY A 26 -75.91 7.18 -60.56
N PRO A 27 -77.04 6.45 -60.55
CA PRO A 27 -77.83 6.21 -59.35
C PRO A 27 -77.04 5.40 -58.30
N ASN A 28 -77.61 5.26 -57.10
CA ASN A 28 -77.05 4.36 -56.09
C ASN A 28 -76.93 2.92 -56.65
N GLU A 29 -75.89 2.21 -56.23
CA GLU A 29 -75.57 0.84 -56.68
C GLU A 29 -75.20 0.69 -58.18
N SER A 30 -74.99 1.79 -58.90
CA SER A 30 -74.50 1.77 -60.30
C SER A 30 -73.04 1.32 -60.46
N GLY A 31 -72.33 1.07 -59.36
CA GLY A 31 -70.93 0.63 -59.35
C GLY A 31 -69.89 1.72 -59.12
N LYS A 32 -70.26 2.96 -58.74
CA LYS A 32 -69.30 4.05 -58.43
C LYS A 32 -68.20 3.62 -57.45
N THR A 33 -68.59 3.06 -56.30
CA THR A 33 -67.65 2.54 -55.29
C THR A 33 -66.78 1.41 -55.83
N THR A 34 -67.32 0.55 -56.72
CA THR A 34 -66.55 -0.52 -57.38
C THR A 34 -65.45 0.05 -58.28
N ILE A 35 -65.74 1.14 -59.02
CA ILE A 35 -64.74 1.81 -59.85
C ILE A 35 -63.70 2.53 -58.97
N LEU A 36 -64.13 3.19 -57.89
CA LEU A 36 -63.21 3.80 -56.94
C LEU A 36 -62.25 2.77 -56.33
N ASP A 37 -62.76 1.64 -55.83
CA ASP A 37 -61.95 0.56 -55.27
C ASP A 37 -61.01 -0.05 -56.33
N ALA A 38 -61.44 -0.11 -57.59
CA ALA A 38 -60.62 -0.52 -58.73
C ALA A 38 -59.50 0.50 -59.04
N PHE A 39 -59.78 1.80 -58.93
CA PHE A 39 -58.75 2.86 -59.04
C PHE A 39 -57.70 2.72 -57.95
N VAL A 40 -58.11 2.57 -56.68
CA VAL A 40 -57.19 2.39 -55.56
C VAL A 40 -56.31 1.14 -55.79
N SER A 41 -56.92 0.03 -56.24
CA SER A 41 -56.21 -1.23 -56.56
C SER A 41 -55.27 -1.14 -57.77
N ALA A 42 -55.50 -0.17 -58.67
CA ALA A 42 -54.65 0.09 -59.83
C ALA A 42 -53.51 1.08 -59.52
N LEU A 43 -53.69 1.96 -58.53
CA LEU A 43 -52.69 2.96 -58.11
C LEU A 43 -51.75 2.43 -57.02
N VAL A 44 -52.24 1.59 -56.10
CA VAL A 44 -51.50 1.14 -54.92
C VAL A 44 -51.45 -0.39 -54.82
N LYS A 45 -50.32 -0.93 -54.33
CA LYS A 45 -50.18 -2.36 -54.02
C LYS A 45 -50.97 -2.71 -52.76
N ILE A 46 -52.01 -3.53 -52.90
CA ILE A 46 -52.87 -3.95 -51.78
C ILE A 46 -52.59 -5.41 -51.44
N VAL A 47 -51.99 -5.64 -50.27
CA VAL A 47 -51.82 -7.00 -49.72
C VAL A 47 -53.13 -7.47 -49.09
N GLY A 48 -53.54 -8.70 -49.39
CA GLY A 48 -54.84 -9.26 -48.94
C GLY A 48 -55.01 -9.39 -47.42
N SER A 49 -53.92 -9.37 -46.65
CA SER A 49 -53.93 -9.42 -45.18
C SER A 49 -54.19 -8.06 -44.51
N THR A 50 -54.11 -6.95 -45.25
CA THR A 50 -54.41 -5.61 -44.70
C THR A 50 -55.90 -5.44 -44.46
N LYS A 51 -56.32 -4.57 -43.53
CA LYS A 51 -57.74 -4.29 -43.23
C LYS A 51 -58.53 -3.93 -44.51
N PHE A 52 -57.97 -3.06 -45.36
CA PHE A 52 -58.57 -2.69 -46.64
C PHE A 52 -58.54 -3.86 -47.65
N GLY A 53 -57.42 -4.60 -47.76
CA GLY A 53 -57.31 -5.77 -48.63
C GLY A 53 -58.30 -6.89 -48.29
N ALA A 54 -58.51 -7.17 -47.00
CA ALA A 54 -59.52 -8.11 -46.53
C ALA A 54 -60.95 -7.64 -46.89
N THR A 55 -61.23 -6.34 -46.76
CA THR A 55 -62.50 -5.75 -47.19
C THR A 55 -62.74 -5.91 -48.69
N LEU A 56 -61.72 -5.66 -49.52
CA LEU A 56 -61.81 -5.86 -50.97
C LEU A 56 -61.97 -7.35 -51.34
N ASN A 57 -61.24 -8.25 -50.68
CA ASN A 57 -61.38 -9.70 -50.88
C ASN A 57 -62.81 -10.17 -50.57
N SER A 58 -63.41 -9.65 -49.50
CA SER A 58 -64.80 -9.96 -49.13
C SER A 58 -65.80 -9.45 -50.17
N ARG A 59 -65.61 -8.22 -50.68
CA ARG A 59 -66.51 -7.61 -51.67
C ARG A 59 -66.39 -8.20 -53.08
N TYR A 60 -65.17 -8.51 -53.53
CA TYR A 60 -64.86 -8.74 -54.95
C TYR A 60 -64.08 -10.04 -55.22
N LYS A 61 -63.84 -10.87 -54.20
CA LYS A 61 -62.96 -12.05 -54.24
C LYS A 61 -61.47 -11.71 -54.41
N ALA A 62 -60.61 -12.72 -54.23
CA ALA A 62 -59.16 -12.57 -54.28
C ALA A 62 -58.61 -12.35 -55.70
N GLU A 63 -59.31 -12.85 -56.72
CA GLU A 63 -58.97 -12.80 -58.15
C GLU A 63 -59.29 -11.44 -58.83
N ARG A 64 -59.44 -10.36 -58.05
CA ARG A 64 -59.74 -9.03 -58.58
C ARG A 64 -58.54 -8.47 -59.35
N ASN A 65 -58.77 -7.88 -60.52
CA ASN A 65 -57.71 -7.26 -61.31
C ASN A 65 -58.17 -5.96 -61.98
N SER A 66 -57.40 -4.90 -61.74
CA SER A 66 -57.51 -3.59 -62.36
C SER A 66 -56.12 -3.02 -62.65
N ASP A 67 -56.02 -2.30 -63.77
CA ASP A 67 -54.79 -1.68 -64.25
C ASP A 67 -55.08 -0.31 -64.88
N LEU A 68 -54.11 0.59 -64.75
CA LEU A 68 -54.11 1.95 -65.27
C LEU A 68 -52.98 2.18 -66.29
N GLY A 69 -52.14 1.18 -66.53
CA GLY A 69 -50.95 1.28 -67.37
C GLY A 69 -49.78 2.00 -66.68
N ILE A 70 -49.84 2.16 -65.36
CA ILE A 70 -48.79 2.76 -64.52
C ILE A 70 -48.40 1.79 -63.40
N PRO A 71 -47.14 1.80 -62.94
CA PRO A 71 -46.69 0.90 -61.89
C PRO A 71 -47.41 1.18 -60.57
N LYS A 72 -47.90 0.12 -59.91
CA LYS A 72 -48.55 0.22 -58.59
C LYS A 72 -47.54 0.65 -57.53
N LEU A 73 -47.87 1.68 -56.77
CA LEU A 73 -47.00 2.21 -55.72
C LEU A 73 -47.07 1.40 -54.43
N SER A 74 -45.96 1.37 -53.70
CA SER A 74 -45.84 0.70 -52.41
C SER A 74 -46.22 1.63 -51.25
N LEU A 75 -47.43 2.18 -51.30
CA LEU A 75 -47.98 3.06 -50.26
C LEU A 75 -48.94 2.28 -49.35
N SER A 76 -49.05 2.65 -48.07
CA SER A 76 -50.09 2.10 -47.18
C SER A 76 -51.47 2.41 -47.78
N PRO A 77 -52.36 1.42 -47.98
CA PRO A 77 -53.70 1.67 -48.48
C PRO A 77 -54.50 2.64 -47.60
N ASN A 78 -54.27 2.64 -46.28
CA ASN A 78 -54.92 3.59 -45.37
C ASN A 78 -54.43 5.02 -45.61
N LEU A 79 -53.10 5.22 -45.71
CA LEU A 79 -52.51 6.52 -46.01
C LEU A 79 -53.04 7.07 -47.34
N PHE A 80 -53.13 6.23 -48.39
CA PHE A 80 -53.71 6.63 -49.68
C PHE A 80 -55.18 7.06 -49.54
N LEU A 81 -56.00 6.27 -48.85
CA LEU A 81 -57.43 6.52 -48.68
C LEU A 81 -57.75 7.77 -47.85
N ASN A 82 -56.85 8.19 -46.95
CA ASN A 82 -57.07 9.35 -46.10
C ASN A 82 -56.35 10.62 -46.58
N SER A 83 -55.50 10.52 -47.61
CA SER A 83 -54.82 11.67 -48.22
C SER A 83 -55.31 12.00 -49.64
N LEU A 84 -55.28 11.02 -50.55
CA LEU A 84 -55.54 11.22 -51.99
C LEU A 84 -56.98 10.85 -52.39
N VAL A 85 -57.77 10.34 -51.44
CA VAL A 85 -59.19 10.07 -51.60
C VAL A 85 -59.98 10.91 -50.61
N ILE A 86 -60.79 11.83 -51.13
CA ILE A 86 -61.70 12.64 -50.32
C ILE A 86 -63.10 12.04 -50.45
N ARG A 87 -63.63 11.51 -49.35
CA ARG A 87 -64.95 10.88 -49.29
C ARG A 87 -65.91 11.65 -48.39
N GLU A 88 -67.18 11.59 -48.72
CA GLU A 88 -68.27 12.06 -47.84
C GLU A 88 -68.15 11.50 -46.42
N GLY A 89 -68.40 12.35 -45.42
CA GLY A 89 -68.49 11.95 -44.01
C GLY A 89 -67.16 11.65 -43.33
N ASN A 90 -66.04 11.61 -44.06
CA ASN A 90 -64.71 11.49 -43.48
C ASN A 90 -64.23 12.88 -43.02
N MET A 91 -64.81 13.34 -41.90
CA MET A 91 -64.56 14.66 -41.32
C MET A 91 -63.47 14.67 -40.25
N ASP A 92 -62.95 13.50 -39.88
CA ASP A 92 -61.89 13.40 -38.89
C ASP A 92 -60.56 13.82 -39.52
N VAL A 93 -59.92 14.78 -38.88
CA VAL A 93 -58.68 15.43 -39.36
C VAL A 93 -57.47 15.01 -38.51
N GLY A 94 -57.68 14.48 -37.29
CA GLY A 94 -56.62 14.32 -36.28
C GLY A 94 -56.45 12.95 -35.65
N SER A 95 -57.21 11.93 -36.05
CA SER A 95 -57.23 10.63 -35.32
C SER A 95 -56.26 9.57 -35.88
N GLU A 96 -55.60 9.82 -37.01
CA GLU A 96 -54.72 8.83 -37.63
C GLU A 96 -53.24 9.14 -37.44
N LYS A 97 -52.59 8.38 -36.56
CA LYS A 97 -51.15 8.47 -36.25
C LYS A 97 -50.26 8.43 -37.49
N GLU A 98 -50.63 7.64 -38.52
CA GLU A 98 -49.87 7.54 -39.77
C GLU A 98 -49.85 8.87 -40.54
N LEU A 99 -50.98 9.56 -40.64
CA LEU A 99 -51.06 10.87 -41.30
C LEU A 99 -50.27 11.92 -40.53
N VAL A 100 -50.45 12.01 -39.21
CA VAL A 100 -49.70 12.94 -38.36
C VAL A 100 -48.20 12.68 -38.50
N SER A 101 -47.76 11.42 -38.43
CA SER A 101 -46.33 11.08 -38.60
C SER A 101 -45.77 11.41 -39.99
N THR A 102 -46.57 11.28 -41.05
CA THR A 102 -46.15 11.65 -42.41
C THR A 102 -46.04 13.17 -42.54
N ILE A 103 -46.98 13.90 -41.93
CA ILE A 103 -46.96 15.36 -41.87
C ILE A 103 -45.73 15.84 -41.10
N GLU A 104 -45.46 15.25 -39.92
CA GLU A 104 -44.24 15.48 -39.15
C GLU A 104 -43.00 15.24 -40.02
N GLN A 105 -42.91 14.10 -40.73
CA GLN A 105 -41.79 13.81 -41.63
C GLN A 105 -41.62 14.78 -42.80
N THR A 106 -42.70 15.38 -43.29
CA THR A 106 -42.62 16.38 -44.37
C THR A 106 -42.23 17.78 -43.87
N ILE A 107 -42.42 18.06 -42.59
CA ILE A 107 -42.18 19.38 -41.98
C ILE A 107 -40.85 19.39 -41.23
N PHE A 108 -40.46 18.26 -40.65
CA PHE A 108 -39.15 18.02 -40.08
C PHE A 108 -38.28 17.30 -41.11
N ASP A 109 -37.27 17.98 -41.66
CA ASP A 109 -36.32 17.39 -42.62
C ASP A 109 -35.63 16.12 -42.06
N SER A 110 -35.61 15.97 -40.73
CA SER A 110 -35.04 14.83 -40.00
C SER A 110 -36.04 13.72 -39.65
N GLY A 111 -37.35 13.94 -39.79
CA GLY A 111 -38.39 12.98 -39.43
C GLY A 111 -38.65 12.79 -37.92
N TYR A 112 -38.02 13.60 -37.05
CA TYR A 112 -38.19 13.54 -35.60
C TYR A 112 -38.67 14.86 -35.02
N ASN A 113 -39.44 14.78 -33.92
CA ASN A 113 -39.91 15.96 -33.21
C ASN A 113 -38.80 16.54 -32.29
N PRO A 114 -38.26 17.74 -32.59
CA PRO A 114 -37.16 18.34 -31.84
C PRO A 114 -37.53 18.68 -30.39
N SER A 115 -38.80 18.93 -30.07
CA SER A 115 -39.21 19.23 -28.69
C SER A 115 -39.10 18.01 -27.78
N GLN A 116 -39.50 16.83 -28.28
CA GLN A 116 -39.36 15.56 -27.54
C GLN A 116 -37.89 15.18 -27.39
N LEU A 117 -37.09 15.38 -28.43
CA LEU A 117 -35.65 15.11 -28.38
C LEU A 117 -34.93 16.03 -27.39
N LYS A 118 -35.28 17.33 -27.37
CA LYS A 118 -34.79 18.29 -26.38
C LYS A 118 -35.14 17.86 -24.96
N GLU A 119 -36.39 17.52 -24.68
CA GLU A 119 -36.82 17.07 -23.35
C GLU A 119 -36.06 15.81 -22.90
N GLN A 120 -35.87 14.84 -23.80
CA GLN A 120 -35.09 13.63 -23.49
C GLN A 120 -33.64 13.95 -23.14
N VAL A 121 -33.03 14.90 -23.83
CA VAL A 121 -31.63 15.32 -23.61
C VAL A 121 -31.47 16.13 -22.35
N GLU A 122 -32.38 17.07 -22.09
CA GLU A 122 -32.41 17.83 -20.83
C GLU A 122 -32.51 16.88 -19.64
N GLN A 123 -33.42 15.90 -19.70
CA GLN A 123 -33.54 14.90 -18.65
C GLN A 123 -32.31 13.97 -18.51
N LEU A 124 -31.53 13.76 -19.58
CA LEU A 124 -30.29 12.97 -19.53
C LEU A 124 -29.10 13.80 -19.02
N SER A 125 -29.12 15.12 -19.25
CA SER A 125 -28.11 16.09 -18.84
C SER A 125 -28.15 16.43 -17.34
N GLU A 126 -29.26 16.14 -16.65
CA GLU A 126 -29.38 16.35 -15.21
C GLU A 126 -28.38 15.50 -14.40
N LYS A 127 -27.46 16.17 -13.70
CA LYS A 127 -26.46 15.53 -12.81
C LYS A 127 -27.06 15.04 -11.48
N THR A 128 -28.32 15.38 -11.19
CA THR A 128 -29.02 15.08 -9.94
C THR A 128 -30.27 14.25 -10.20
N GLY A 129 -30.47 13.14 -9.48
CA GLY A 129 -31.71 12.35 -9.56
C GLY A 129 -31.54 10.83 -9.50
N LYS A 130 -32.61 10.09 -9.81
CA LYS A 130 -32.64 8.61 -9.77
C LYS A 130 -32.28 7.93 -11.09
N ARG A 131 -32.04 8.69 -12.16
CA ARG A 131 -31.71 8.18 -13.50
C ARG A 131 -30.30 7.60 -13.55
N LYS A 132 -30.03 6.80 -14.58
CA LYS A 132 -28.76 6.10 -14.76
C LYS A 132 -27.58 7.08 -14.88
N SER A 133 -27.67 8.11 -15.71
CA SER A 133 -26.61 9.13 -15.88
C SER A 133 -26.26 9.85 -14.57
N ALA A 134 -27.27 10.30 -13.81
CA ALA A 134 -27.07 10.93 -12.50
C ALA A 134 -26.49 9.95 -11.46
N LYS A 135 -26.90 8.68 -11.47
CA LYS A 135 -26.32 7.64 -10.61
C LYS A 135 -24.87 7.38 -10.94
N ASP A 136 -24.55 7.24 -12.22
CA ASP A 136 -23.17 7.00 -12.70
C ASP A 136 -22.27 8.19 -12.35
N TRP A 137 -22.76 9.43 -12.45
CA TRP A 137 -22.05 10.63 -12.00
C TRP A 137 -21.77 10.65 -10.51
N ASN A 138 -22.80 10.42 -9.68
CA ASN A 138 -22.64 10.39 -8.23
C ASN A 138 -21.75 9.23 -7.77
N LEU A 139 -21.84 8.08 -8.43
CA LEU A 139 -20.95 6.94 -8.21
C LEU A 139 -19.51 7.33 -8.54
N ALA A 140 -19.25 7.90 -9.72
CA ALA A 140 -17.92 8.36 -10.11
C ALA A 140 -17.33 9.37 -9.12
N LEU A 141 -18.14 10.31 -8.64
CA LEU A 141 -17.72 11.32 -7.67
C LEU A 141 -17.41 10.71 -6.29
N SER A 142 -18.22 9.74 -5.84
CA SER A 142 -17.99 9.02 -4.59
C SER A 142 -16.74 8.13 -4.65
N GLU A 143 -16.54 7.41 -5.76
CA GLU A 143 -15.39 6.54 -5.97
C GLU A 143 -14.10 7.36 -6.13
N LEU A 144 -14.16 8.51 -6.80
CA LEU A 144 -13.06 9.46 -6.87
C LEU A 144 -12.65 9.95 -5.49
N ASN A 145 -13.62 10.38 -4.66
CA ASN A 145 -13.34 10.85 -3.31
C ASN A 145 -12.73 9.75 -2.43
N LEU A 146 -13.24 8.52 -2.53
CA LEU A 146 -12.66 7.36 -1.83
C LEU A 146 -11.25 7.04 -2.32
N ALA A 147 -11.00 7.10 -3.64
CA ALA A 147 -9.67 6.89 -4.21
C ALA A 147 -8.70 7.99 -3.75
N LYS A 148 -9.15 9.24 -3.69
CA LYS A 148 -8.36 10.38 -3.20
C LYS A 148 -7.99 10.22 -1.73
N GLN A 149 -8.96 9.88 -0.87
CA GLN A 149 -8.68 9.61 0.55
C GLN A 149 -7.67 8.49 0.75
N LYS A 150 -7.77 7.40 -0.02
CA LYS A 150 -6.80 6.29 0.02
C LYS A 150 -5.42 6.72 -0.46
N PHE A 151 -5.35 7.51 -1.53
CA PHE A 151 -4.11 8.08 -2.03
C PHE A 151 -3.44 8.96 -0.98
N ASP A 152 -4.16 9.95 -0.43
CA ASP A 152 -3.66 10.87 0.60
C ASP A 152 -3.17 10.13 1.86
N ALA A 153 -3.88 9.06 2.27
CA ALA A 153 -3.48 8.20 3.37
C ALA A 153 -2.19 7.43 3.07
N SER A 154 -2.07 6.85 1.86
CA SER A 154 -0.85 6.15 1.44
C SER A 154 0.35 7.10 1.26
N GLU A 155 0.13 8.32 0.79
CA GLU A 155 1.16 9.35 0.69
C GLU A 155 1.65 9.79 2.08
N SER A 156 0.72 10.02 3.01
CA SER A 156 1.06 10.32 4.40
C SER A 156 1.84 9.18 5.07
N SER A 157 1.46 7.93 4.79
CA SER A 157 2.18 6.73 5.27
C SER A 157 3.60 6.66 4.70
N LEU A 158 3.75 6.86 3.38
CA LEU A 158 5.05 6.85 2.72
C LEU A 158 5.96 7.97 3.23
N ASN A 159 5.43 9.17 3.43
CA ASN A 159 6.17 10.29 4.02
C ASN A 159 6.58 10.01 5.46
N ARG A 160 5.72 9.37 6.26
CA ARG A 160 6.05 8.96 7.64
C ARG A 160 7.13 7.88 7.68
N ILE A 161 7.09 6.92 6.77
CA ILE A 161 8.13 5.89 6.65
C ILE A 161 9.43 6.59 6.23
N SER A 162 9.41 7.41 5.18
CA SER A 162 10.59 8.15 4.71
C SER A 162 11.24 9.01 5.80
N SER A 163 10.44 9.64 6.67
CA SER A 163 10.98 10.48 7.75
C SER A 163 11.65 9.69 8.88
N GLN A 164 11.27 8.43 9.08
CA GLN A 164 11.93 7.53 10.06
C GLN A 164 13.34 7.13 9.64
N PHE A 165 13.71 7.33 8.37
CA PHE A 165 14.97 6.87 7.79
C PHE A 165 15.91 8.00 7.37
N VAL A 166 15.65 9.23 7.82
CA VAL A 166 16.50 10.40 7.56
C VAL A 166 17.92 10.23 8.11
N ASP A 167 18.08 9.39 9.14
CA ASP A 167 19.37 9.17 9.81
C ASP A 167 20.26 8.13 9.10
N LEU A 168 19.72 7.29 8.20
CA LEU A 168 20.50 6.25 7.51
C LEU A 168 21.70 6.80 6.72
N PRO A 169 21.55 7.87 5.90
CA PRO A 169 22.68 8.49 5.23
C PRO A 169 23.73 9.04 6.22
N ILE A 170 23.28 9.59 7.35
CA ILE A 170 24.15 10.14 8.38
C ILE A 170 25.02 9.02 8.95
N TRP A 171 24.42 7.89 9.33
CA TRP A 171 25.14 6.71 9.82
C TRP A 171 26.08 6.11 8.78
N GLU A 172 25.72 6.12 7.49
CA GLU A 172 26.62 5.66 6.42
C GLU A 172 27.85 6.58 6.29
N THR A 173 27.67 7.91 6.40
CA THR A 173 28.81 8.83 6.41
C THR A 173 29.68 8.68 7.66
N GLU A 174 29.08 8.43 8.82
CA GLU A 174 29.79 8.20 10.08
C GLU A 174 30.59 6.91 10.04
N ARG A 175 30.02 5.82 9.49
CA ARG A 175 30.71 4.56 9.21
C ARG A 175 31.93 4.78 8.32
N GLN A 176 31.81 5.57 7.25
CA GLN A 176 32.94 5.87 6.36
C GLN A 176 34.06 6.62 7.09
N LYS A 177 33.73 7.62 7.92
CA LYS A 177 34.70 8.34 8.74
C LYS A 177 35.43 7.40 9.71
N LEU A 178 34.70 6.56 10.43
CA LEU A 178 35.29 5.60 11.37
C LEU A 178 36.18 4.57 10.68
N LYS A 179 35.80 4.09 9.48
CA LYS A 179 36.66 3.19 8.69
C LYS A 179 37.96 3.87 8.28
N GLN A 180 37.91 5.14 7.88
CA GLN A 180 39.10 5.91 7.55
C GLN A 180 39.99 6.15 8.78
N GLU A 181 39.40 6.42 9.95
CA GLU A 181 40.14 6.52 11.22
C GLU A 181 40.78 5.20 11.65
N LEU A 182 40.09 4.08 11.43
CA LEU A 182 40.61 2.73 11.69
C LEU A 182 41.81 2.43 10.79
N GLU A 183 41.71 2.73 9.50
CA GLU A 183 42.80 2.53 8.54
C GLU A 183 44.03 3.38 8.89
N ASN A 184 43.80 4.65 9.25
CA ASN A 184 44.86 5.53 9.76
C ASN A 184 45.51 4.98 11.03
N SER A 185 44.72 4.52 12.01
CA SER A 185 45.23 3.97 13.27
C SER A 185 46.00 2.66 13.07
N ASN A 186 45.56 1.79 12.16
CA ASN A 186 46.28 0.57 11.76
C ASN A 186 47.62 0.91 11.08
N SER A 187 47.64 1.93 10.22
CA SER A 187 48.88 2.40 9.59
C SER A 187 49.87 2.99 10.62
N GLU A 188 49.37 3.65 11.66
CA GLU A 188 50.20 4.18 12.77
C GLU A 188 50.72 3.01 13.64
N GLN A 189 49.87 2.04 13.95
CA GLN A 189 50.27 0.86 14.73
C GLN A 189 51.34 0.03 14.01
N THR A 190 51.22 -0.19 12.70
CA THR A 190 52.22 -0.93 11.91
C THR A 190 53.57 -0.21 11.87
N LYS A 191 53.58 1.12 11.73
CA LYS A 191 54.81 1.94 11.84
C LYS A 191 55.45 1.80 13.22
N LEU A 192 54.69 2.01 14.29
CA LEU A 192 55.20 1.89 15.65
C LEU A 192 55.68 0.47 15.99
N GLN A 193 55.01 -0.56 15.46
CA GLN A 193 55.46 -1.96 15.60
C GLN A 193 56.78 -2.21 14.87
N SER A 194 56.99 -1.63 13.68
CA SER A 194 58.29 -1.73 12.99
C SER A 194 59.40 -1.03 13.78
N GLU A 195 59.16 0.18 14.29
CA GLU A 195 60.12 0.90 15.14
C GLU A 195 60.41 0.11 16.43
N PHE A 196 59.39 -0.46 17.08
CA PHE A 196 59.57 -1.29 18.27
C PHE A 196 60.39 -2.56 17.99
N LEU A 197 60.21 -3.18 16.81
CA LEU A 197 61.02 -4.33 16.39
C LEU A 197 62.49 -3.94 16.18
N GLU A 198 62.77 -2.79 15.55
CA GLU A 198 64.13 -2.26 15.42
C GLU A 198 64.78 -2.01 16.80
N PHE A 199 64.04 -1.45 17.77
CA PHE A 199 64.52 -1.28 19.15
C PHE A 199 64.74 -2.63 19.87
N LYS A 200 63.96 -3.66 19.54
CA LYS A 200 64.16 -5.01 20.09
C LYS A 200 65.39 -5.69 19.48
N GLU A 201 65.64 -5.50 18.19
CA GLU A 201 66.82 -6.02 17.51
C GLU A 201 68.11 -5.30 17.95
N THR A 202 68.07 -3.98 18.24
CA THR A 202 69.21 -3.23 18.82
C THR A 202 69.52 -3.65 20.26
N GLU A 203 68.51 -3.89 21.11
CA GLU A 203 68.73 -4.46 22.46
C GLU A 203 69.41 -5.84 22.38
N GLN A 204 68.94 -6.69 21.47
CA GLN A 204 69.58 -7.98 21.20
C GLN A 204 71.03 -7.79 20.75
N HIS A 205 71.32 -6.88 19.81
CA HIS A 205 72.69 -6.61 19.36
C HIS A 205 73.60 -6.22 20.53
N ASN A 206 73.16 -5.34 21.43
CA ASN A 206 73.95 -4.93 22.60
C ASN A 206 74.19 -6.11 23.56
N GLU A 207 73.18 -6.96 23.78
CA GLU A 207 73.34 -8.15 24.61
C GLU A 207 74.33 -9.17 24.01
N VAL A 208 74.27 -9.42 22.69
CA VAL A 208 75.22 -10.31 22.02
C VAL A 208 76.65 -9.75 22.08
N ASP A 209 76.82 -8.45 21.84
CA ASP A 209 78.13 -7.77 21.88
C ASP A 209 78.72 -7.78 23.30
N ARG A 210 77.88 -7.59 24.33
CA ARG A 210 78.30 -7.73 25.73
C ARG A 210 78.81 -9.14 26.04
N VAL A 211 78.09 -10.18 25.61
CA VAL A 211 78.47 -11.58 25.83
C VAL A 211 79.76 -11.91 25.07
N TYR A 212 79.94 -11.39 23.86
CA TYR A 212 81.16 -11.54 23.08
C TYR A 212 82.37 -10.83 23.74
N GLY A 213 82.17 -9.62 24.27
CA GLY A 213 83.19 -8.90 25.06
C GLY A 213 83.60 -9.65 26.33
N GLN A 214 82.65 -10.28 27.03
CA GLN A 214 82.92 -11.13 28.20
C GLN A 214 83.73 -12.39 27.83
N LEU A 215 83.47 -13.00 26.66
CA LEU A 215 84.26 -14.13 26.14
C LEU A 215 85.70 -13.72 25.83
N LEU A 216 85.91 -12.52 25.28
CA LEU A 216 87.25 -12.01 24.96
C LEU A 216 88.08 -11.74 26.24
N GLN A 217 87.44 -11.18 27.27
CA GLN A 217 88.07 -10.94 28.58
C GLN A 217 88.44 -12.25 29.29
N TRP A 218 87.60 -13.28 29.17
CA TRP A 218 87.88 -14.61 29.70
C TRP A 218 89.15 -15.22 29.08
N GLU A 219 89.30 -15.14 27.76
CA GLU A 219 90.45 -15.67 27.01
C GLU A 219 91.77 -14.97 27.42
N THR A 220 91.75 -13.66 27.65
CA THR A 220 92.92 -12.92 28.15
C THR A 220 93.32 -13.34 29.56
N LEU A 221 92.36 -13.50 30.47
CA LEU A 221 92.63 -13.84 31.88
C LEU A 221 93.06 -15.31 32.06
N GLU A 222 92.59 -16.22 31.20
CA GLU A 222 93.00 -17.63 31.20
C GLU A 222 94.49 -17.81 30.83
N SER A 223 95.00 -16.95 29.94
CA SER A 223 96.40 -16.99 29.52
C SER A 223 97.37 -16.53 30.64
N GLU A 224 96.96 -15.56 31.46
CA GLU A 224 97.75 -15.02 32.58
C GLU A 224 97.76 -15.96 33.81
N SER A 225 96.65 -16.67 34.06
CA SER A 225 96.50 -17.59 35.21
C SER A 225 97.41 -18.82 35.19
N LYS A 226 97.94 -19.24 34.02
CA LYS A 226 98.79 -20.44 33.89
C LYS A 226 100.24 -20.24 34.38
N GLN A 227 100.69 -19.00 34.59
CA GLN A 227 102.05 -18.70 35.07
C GLN A 227 102.18 -18.63 36.59
N GLU A 228 101.08 -18.36 37.31
CA GLU A 228 101.08 -18.13 38.77
C GLU A 228 100.77 -19.39 39.61
N GLU A 229 100.44 -20.51 38.95
CA GLU A 229 100.03 -21.79 39.58
C GLU A 229 101.17 -22.51 40.33
N LYS A 230 102.44 -22.13 40.09
CA LYS A 230 103.62 -22.72 40.75
C LYS A 230 103.88 -22.23 42.18
N ILE A 231 103.26 -21.12 42.61
CA ILE A 231 103.50 -20.53 43.96
C ILE A 231 102.54 -21.12 45.02
N LEU A 232 101.44 -21.75 44.60
CA LEU A 232 100.37 -22.27 45.46
C LEU A 232 100.65 -23.64 46.13
N GLN A 233 101.74 -24.34 45.78
CA GLN A 233 101.96 -25.74 46.20
C GLN A 233 102.53 -25.95 47.62
N SER A 234 102.77 -24.89 48.42
CA SER A 234 103.35 -25.03 49.77
C SER A 234 102.34 -25.22 50.93
N GLY A 235 101.03 -25.31 50.66
CA GLY A 235 100.07 -26.05 51.51
C GLY A 235 99.66 -25.48 52.89
N TRP A 236 100.28 -24.42 53.40
CA TRP A 236 99.89 -23.81 54.69
C TRP A 236 98.57 -23.01 54.61
N ASP A 237 98.25 -22.49 53.43
CA ASP A 237 97.03 -21.73 53.14
C ASP A 237 95.77 -22.64 53.07
N GLN A 238 95.91 -23.90 52.65
CA GLN A 238 94.78 -24.84 52.58
C GLN A 238 94.22 -25.19 53.96
N LYS A 239 95.05 -25.33 54.99
CA LYS A 239 94.61 -25.71 56.34
C LYS A 239 93.93 -24.54 57.07
N SER A 240 94.40 -23.31 56.84
CA SER A 240 93.79 -22.08 57.37
C SER A 240 92.51 -21.69 56.61
N LYS A 241 92.48 -21.81 55.27
CA LYS A 241 91.28 -21.53 54.45
C LYS A 241 90.22 -22.63 54.49
N LEU A 242 90.56 -23.88 54.79
CA LEU A 242 89.56 -24.93 55.05
C LEU A 242 88.78 -24.60 56.32
N LEU A 243 89.47 -24.24 57.40
CA LEU A 243 88.82 -23.87 58.66
C LEU A 243 88.06 -22.53 58.57
N ASP A 244 88.61 -21.50 57.91
CA ASP A 244 87.92 -20.21 57.69
C ASP A 244 86.79 -20.31 56.65
N GLY A 245 86.92 -21.20 55.67
CA GLY A 245 85.91 -21.51 54.67
C GLY A 245 84.76 -22.37 55.22
N GLU A 246 85.05 -23.31 56.11
CA GLU A 246 84.04 -24.06 56.87
C GLU A 246 83.25 -23.10 57.77
N LEU A 247 83.94 -22.19 58.48
CA LEU A 247 83.31 -21.13 59.29
C LEU A 247 82.43 -20.20 58.46
N LYS A 248 82.93 -19.64 57.35
CA LYS A 248 82.13 -18.79 56.46
C LYS A 248 80.97 -19.52 55.80
N SER A 249 81.13 -20.80 55.45
CA SER A 249 80.04 -21.60 54.86
C SER A 249 78.95 -21.94 55.88
N LEU A 250 79.32 -22.15 57.15
CA LEU A 250 78.37 -22.37 58.25
C LEU A 250 77.68 -21.05 58.62
N GLU A 251 78.39 -19.92 58.62
CA GLU A 251 77.81 -18.58 58.82
C GLU A 251 76.91 -18.14 57.67
N GLN A 252 77.28 -18.43 56.42
CA GLN A 252 76.43 -18.15 55.26
C GLN A 252 75.20 -19.05 55.24
N LYS A 253 75.32 -20.33 55.63
CA LYS A 253 74.17 -21.22 55.85
C LYS A 253 73.27 -20.72 56.98
N ARG A 254 73.84 -20.17 58.05
CA ARG A 254 73.13 -19.56 59.17
C ARG A 254 72.41 -18.27 58.78
N ASN A 255 73.03 -17.42 57.97
CA ASN A 255 72.40 -16.19 57.49
C ASN A 255 71.30 -16.48 56.47
N LEU A 256 71.51 -17.44 55.56
CA LEU A 256 70.48 -17.92 54.64
C LEU A 256 69.32 -18.61 55.36
N SER A 257 69.59 -19.41 56.41
CA SER A 257 68.53 -20.03 57.22
C SER A 257 67.75 -18.97 57.99
N LYS A 258 68.42 -17.95 58.56
CA LYS A 258 67.77 -16.81 59.24
C LYS A 258 66.96 -15.93 58.30
N GLU A 259 67.47 -15.58 57.11
CA GLU A 259 66.72 -14.82 56.11
C GLU A 259 65.50 -15.61 55.60
N ARG A 260 65.64 -16.92 55.40
CA ARG A 260 64.50 -17.79 55.07
C ARG A 260 63.51 -17.88 56.22
N LEU A 261 63.97 -17.93 57.47
CA LEU A 261 63.13 -17.91 58.67
C LEU A 261 62.34 -16.61 58.74
N VAL A 262 62.98 -15.45 58.60
CA VAL A 262 62.32 -14.13 58.59
C VAL A 262 61.34 -14.01 57.40
N GLY A 263 61.72 -14.53 56.24
CA GLY A 263 60.85 -14.59 55.06
C GLY A 263 59.64 -15.51 55.22
N LEU A 264 59.78 -16.64 55.93
CA LEU A 264 58.69 -17.57 56.21
C LEU A 264 57.81 -17.08 57.36
N GLU A 265 58.39 -16.44 58.38
CA GLU A 265 57.67 -15.82 59.50
C GLU A 265 56.83 -14.63 59.01
N SER A 266 57.38 -13.76 58.16
CA SER A 266 56.61 -12.68 57.53
C SER A 266 55.51 -13.21 56.59
N LYS A 267 55.78 -14.31 55.86
CA LYS A 267 54.73 -14.99 55.08
C LYS A 267 53.66 -15.60 55.97
N LEU A 268 54.01 -16.24 57.08
CA LEU A 268 53.07 -16.79 58.06
C LEU A 268 52.21 -15.68 58.69
N GLU A 269 52.81 -14.55 59.04
CA GLU A 269 52.07 -13.38 59.54
C GLU A 269 51.11 -12.82 58.48
N SER A 270 51.54 -12.69 57.23
CA SER A 270 50.68 -12.22 56.15
C SER A 270 49.55 -13.21 55.82
N SER A 271 49.83 -14.52 55.80
CA SER A 271 48.84 -15.57 55.53
C SER A 271 47.88 -15.79 56.70
N SER A 272 48.33 -15.61 57.94
CA SER A 272 47.45 -15.64 59.12
C SER A 272 46.56 -14.40 59.22
N ALA A 273 47.04 -13.23 58.79
CA ALA A 273 46.21 -12.03 58.63
C ALA A 273 45.16 -12.21 57.52
N GLN A 274 45.53 -12.81 56.38
CA GLN A 274 44.58 -13.18 55.33
C GLN A 274 43.54 -14.19 55.80
N LYS A 275 43.93 -15.23 56.56
CA LYS A 275 42.99 -16.18 57.17
C LYS A 275 41.98 -15.47 58.08
N LYS A 276 42.43 -14.54 58.92
CA LYS A 276 41.53 -13.74 59.78
C LYS A 276 40.53 -12.92 58.96
N GLN A 277 40.95 -12.35 57.83
CA GLN A 277 40.03 -11.63 56.93
C GLN A 277 39.01 -12.56 56.23
N ILE A 278 39.46 -13.74 55.78
CA ILE A 278 38.59 -14.75 55.16
C ILE A 278 37.59 -15.29 56.18
N GLU A 279 38.01 -15.60 57.41
CA GLU A 279 37.13 -16.04 58.49
C GLU A 279 36.13 -14.95 58.93
N GLN A 280 36.53 -13.67 58.91
CA GLN A 280 35.60 -12.57 59.17
C GLN A 280 34.53 -12.45 58.06
N LYS A 281 34.93 -12.62 56.80
CA LYS A 281 33.99 -12.63 55.66
C LYS A 281 33.08 -13.86 55.69
N SER A 282 33.59 -15.04 56.03
CA SER A 282 32.79 -16.26 56.13
C SER A 282 31.76 -16.15 57.27
N LYS A 283 32.16 -15.68 58.45
CA LYS A 283 31.24 -15.44 59.59
C LYS A 283 30.16 -14.41 59.25
N LYS A 284 30.51 -13.37 58.49
CA LYS A 284 29.55 -12.37 58.03
C LYS A 284 28.52 -12.97 57.06
N LEU A 285 28.97 -13.73 56.06
CA LEU A 285 28.07 -14.41 55.12
C LEU A 285 27.20 -15.47 55.82
N GLU A 286 27.76 -16.20 56.78
CA GLU A 286 27.05 -17.20 57.58
C GLU A 286 25.94 -16.56 58.43
N SER A 287 26.16 -15.35 58.95
CA SER A 287 25.11 -14.60 59.67
C SER A 287 23.89 -14.24 58.80
N TYR A 288 24.04 -14.26 57.47
CA TYR A 288 22.94 -13.99 56.52
C TYR A 288 22.24 -15.27 56.03
N PHE A 289 22.79 -16.45 56.30
CA PHE A 289 22.32 -17.71 55.71
C PHE A 289 20.86 -18.02 56.06
N ASP A 290 20.50 -17.90 57.33
CA ASP A 290 19.14 -18.18 57.80
C ASP A 290 18.11 -17.23 57.17
N TYR A 291 18.49 -15.96 56.91
CA TYR A 291 17.62 -15.02 56.22
C TYR A 291 17.40 -15.39 54.75
N PHE A 292 18.47 -15.82 54.06
CA PHE A 292 18.38 -16.25 52.68
C PHE A 292 17.52 -17.52 52.51
N GLU A 293 17.63 -18.49 53.41
CA GLU A 293 16.78 -19.69 53.38
C GLU A 293 15.32 -19.38 53.69
N THR A 294 15.05 -18.50 54.66
CA THR A 294 13.66 -18.10 54.98
C THR A 294 13.00 -17.34 53.82
N TRP A 295 13.71 -16.45 53.12
CA TRP A 295 13.20 -15.80 51.92
C TRP A 295 12.96 -16.79 50.78
N LYS A 296 13.88 -17.74 50.55
CA LYS A 296 13.73 -18.78 49.52
C LYS A 296 12.50 -19.67 49.79
N GLN A 297 12.26 -20.04 51.05
CA GLN A 297 11.06 -20.77 51.45
C GLN A 297 9.77 -19.94 51.25
N THR A 298 9.83 -18.64 51.53
CA THR A 298 8.69 -17.72 51.33
C THR A 298 8.32 -17.61 49.84
N VAL A 299 9.33 -17.50 48.97
CA VAL A 299 9.14 -17.50 47.51
C VAL A 299 8.55 -18.84 47.03
N ARG A 300 9.03 -19.99 47.54
CA ARG A 300 8.50 -21.31 47.18
C ARG A 300 7.04 -21.50 47.57
N ARG A 301 6.67 -21.15 48.81
CA ARG A 301 5.27 -21.21 49.25
C ARG A 301 4.36 -20.34 48.40
N PHE A 302 4.82 -19.14 48.03
CA PHE A 302 4.05 -18.24 47.18
C PHE A 302 3.94 -18.70 45.72
N GLN A 303 4.97 -19.39 45.20
CA GLN A 303 4.92 -20.09 43.91
C GLN A 303 3.89 -21.22 43.93
N GLU A 304 3.80 -21.98 45.02
CA GLU A 304 2.84 -23.07 45.19
C GLU A 304 1.40 -22.58 45.37
N GLU A 305 1.19 -21.47 46.10
CA GLU A 305 -0.14 -20.91 46.33
C GLU A 305 -0.73 -20.16 45.11
N SER A 306 0.11 -19.72 44.17
CA SER A 306 -0.23 -19.08 42.88
C SER A 306 -1.48 -18.17 42.93
N PRO A 307 -1.40 -16.93 43.45
CA PRO A 307 -2.56 -16.05 43.49
C PRO A 307 -3.06 -15.74 42.06
N VAL A 308 -4.28 -16.17 41.77
CA VAL A 308 -4.96 -15.98 40.48
C VAL A 308 -6.05 -14.93 40.62
N VAL A 309 -6.08 -13.95 39.72
CA VAL A 309 -7.20 -13.00 39.59
C VAL A 309 -8.11 -13.47 38.46
N LYS A 310 -9.42 -13.54 38.74
CA LYS A 310 -10.42 -13.79 37.71
C LYS A 310 -10.67 -12.50 36.93
N LYS A 311 -10.12 -12.40 35.73
CA LYS A 311 -10.39 -11.28 34.84
C LYS A 311 -11.49 -11.67 33.87
N VAL A 312 -12.58 -10.90 33.92
CA VAL A 312 -13.71 -11.08 33.00
C VAL A 312 -13.40 -10.33 31.72
N ILE A 313 -13.11 -11.05 30.65
CA ILE A 313 -12.87 -10.47 29.33
C ILE A 313 -14.18 -10.58 28.55
N TRP A 314 -14.70 -9.44 28.13
CA TRP A 314 -15.90 -9.38 27.31
C TRP A 314 -15.51 -9.46 25.84
N ASN A 315 -16.06 -10.44 25.12
CA ASN A 315 -15.90 -10.49 23.68
C ASN A 315 -16.62 -9.28 23.05
N PRO A 316 -15.90 -8.37 22.36
CA PRO A 316 -16.47 -7.10 21.88
C PRO A 316 -17.60 -7.32 20.85
N LEU A 317 -17.51 -8.38 20.05
CA LEU A 317 -18.54 -8.70 19.05
C LEU A 317 -19.85 -9.10 19.74
N TYR A 318 -19.81 -10.08 20.65
CA TYR A 318 -21.02 -10.54 21.34
C TYR A 318 -21.61 -9.48 22.27
N ARG A 319 -20.78 -8.60 22.87
CA ARG A 319 -21.25 -7.46 23.65
C ARG A 319 -21.98 -6.43 22.80
N SER A 320 -21.45 -6.12 21.60
CA SER A 320 -22.10 -5.19 20.68
C SER A 320 -23.40 -5.75 20.11
N LEU A 321 -23.43 -7.04 19.75
CA LEU A 321 -24.62 -7.76 19.29
C LEU A 321 -25.70 -7.82 20.38
N ALA A 322 -25.33 -8.08 21.64
CA ALA A 322 -26.26 -8.03 22.75
C ALA A 322 -26.86 -6.63 22.95
N GLY A 323 -26.03 -5.57 22.84
CA GLY A 323 -26.49 -4.19 22.92
C GLY A 323 -27.49 -3.84 21.82
N VAL A 324 -27.19 -4.20 20.57
CA VAL A 324 -28.09 -3.96 19.42
C VAL A 324 -29.40 -4.74 19.58
N ALA A 325 -29.34 -6.02 19.94
CA ALA A 325 -30.53 -6.84 20.16
C ALA A 325 -31.42 -6.30 21.29
N GLY A 326 -30.82 -5.80 22.38
CA GLY A 326 -31.55 -5.20 23.49
C GLY A 326 -32.26 -3.90 23.09
N VAL A 327 -31.58 -3.01 22.37
CA VAL A 327 -32.17 -1.74 21.88
C VAL A 327 -33.31 -2.01 20.90
N LEU A 328 -33.12 -2.94 19.96
CA LEU A 328 -34.18 -3.33 19.02
C LEU A 328 -35.37 -3.98 19.72
N GLY A 329 -35.12 -4.82 20.74
CA GLY A 329 -36.16 -5.41 21.57
C GLY A 329 -37.00 -4.35 22.28
N ILE A 330 -36.37 -3.37 22.93
CA ILE A 330 -37.05 -2.26 23.61
C ILE A 330 -37.82 -1.40 22.61
N PHE A 331 -37.21 -1.03 21.49
CA PHE A 331 -37.85 -0.19 20.48
C PHE A 331 -39.06 -0.88 19.83
N SER A 332 -38.95 -2.19 19.54
CA SER A 332 -40.08 -2.99 19.06
C SER A 332 -41.21 -3.09 20.08
N GLY A 333 -40.89 -3.22 21.38
CA GLY A 333 -41.87 -3.22 22.46
C GLY A 333 -42.59 -1.88 22.59
N ILE A 334 -41.87 -0.77 22.47
CA ILE A 334 -42.45 0.59 22.50
C ILE A 334 -43.37 0.79 21.29
N LEU A 335 -42.95 0.40 20.08
CA LEU A 335 -43.78 0.47 18.88
C LEU A 335 -45.09 -0.32 19.01
N ILE A 336 -45.05 -1.50 19.63
CA ILE A 336 -46.24 -2.33 19.86
C ILE A 336 -47.18 -1.68 20.89
N LEU A 337 -46.68 -0.88 21.83
CA LEU A 337 -47.55 -0.15 22.77
C LEU A 337 -48.31 1.01 22.11
N PHE A 338 -47.84 1.53 20.98
CA PHE A 338 -48.48 2.64 20.26
C PHE A 338 -49.44 2.21 19.16
N TYR A 339 -49.49 0.92 18.83
CA TYR A 339 -50.35 0.37 17.78
C TYR A 339 -51.10 -0.85 18.30
N ASP A 340 -52.41 -0.94 18.06
CA ASP A 340 -53.28 -2.06 18.48
C ASP A 340 -52.96 -3.37 17.74
N PHE A 341 -51.78 -3.95 18.02
CA PHE A 341 -51.39 -5.25 17.52
C PHE A 341 -51.85 -6.35 18.49
N SER A 342 -52.36 -7.44 17.92
CA SER A 342 -52.76 -8.64 18.66
C SER A 342 -51.59 -9.27 19.43
N GLY A 343 -51.92 -10.00 20.52
CA GLY A 343 -50.96 -10.50 21.52
C GLY A 343 -49.73 -11.27 21.03
N TRP A 344 -49.75 -11.84 19.83
CA TRP A 344 -48.57 -12.51 19.24
C TRP A 344 -47.43 -11.54 18.89
N ALA A 345 -47.71 -10.25 18.71
CA ALA A 345 -46.70 -9.24 18.41
C ALA A 345 -45.69 -9.06 19.57
N TYR A 346 -46.09 -9.32 20.82
CA TYR A 346 -45.21 -9.25 21.99
C TYR A 346 -44.15 -10.36 22.05
N ILE A 347 -44.26 -11.39 21.20
CA ILE A 347 -43.26 -12.48 21.12
C ILE A 347 -41.93 -11.96 20.57
N LEU A 348 -41.97 -11.03 19.61
CA LEU A 348 -40.76 -10.51 18.96
C LEU A 348 -39.88 -9.67 19.90
N PRO A 349 -40.42 -8.69 20.67
CA PRO A 349 -39.65 -7.98 21.70
C PRO A 349 -39.08 -8.93 22.75
N ALA A 350 -39.88 -9.90 23.20
CA ALA A 350 -39.46 -10.87 24.22
C ALA A 350 -38.31 -11.74 23.71
N ALA A 351 -38.36 -12.22 22.46
CA ALA A 351 -37.31 -13.02 21.85
C ALA A 351 -36.01 -12.21 21.67
N LEU A 352 -36.09 -10.94 21.28
CA LEU A 352 -34.92 -10.08 21.11
C LEU A 352 -34.24 -9.74 22.44
N ILE A 353 -35.02 -9.47 23.49
CA ILE A 353 -34.50 -9.25 24.85
C ILE A 353 -33.87 -10.54 25.38
N PHE A 354 -34.52 -11.69 25.18
CA PHE A 354 -33.97 -12.99 25.57
C PHE A 354 -32.65 -13.29 24.84
N SER A 355 -32.58 -13.03 23.53
CA SER A 355 -31.36 -13.15 22.74
C SER A 355 -30.25 -12.23 23.25
N ALA A 356 -30.57 -11.00 23.66
CA ALA A 356 -29.58 -10.08 24.23
C ALA A 356 -28.98 -10.60 25.55
N VAL A 357 -29.81 -11.22 26.41
CA VAL A 357 -29.36 -11.84 27.66
C VAL A 357 -28.48 -13.07 27.38
N CYS A 358 -28.87 -13.95 26.46
CA CYS A 358 -28.05 -15.10 26.07
C CYS A 358 -26.69 -14.67 25.49
N LEU A 359 -26.68 -13.66 24.63
CA LEU A 359 -25.44 -13.14 24.05
C LEU A 359 -24.54 -12.47 25.10
N MET A 360 -25.11 -11.81 26.12
CA MET A 360 -24.36 -11.29 27.26
C MET A 360 -23.70 -12.39 28.10
N ILE A 361 -24.38 -13.53 28.28
CA ILE A 361 -23.82 -14.68 29.01
C ILE A 361 -22.67 -15.31 28.21
N VAL A 362 -22.84 -15.48 26.89
CA VAL A 362 -21.80 -16.03 26.00
C VAL A 362 -20.63 -15.07 25.79
N ALA A 363 -20.86 -13.76 25.86
CA ALA A 363 -19.83 -12.74 25.73
C ALA A 363 -18.82 -12.73 26.89
N LYS A 364 -19.16 -13.38 28.02
CA LYS A 364 -18.40 -13.38 29.25
C LYS A 364 -17.43 -14.55 29.27
N ASP A 365 -16.16 -14.30 28.96
CA ASP A 365 -15.09 -15.30 29.12
C ASP A 365 -14.27 -14.99 30.38
N THR A 366 -14.12 -15.97 31.26
CA THR A 366 -13.36 -15.82 32.51
C THR A 366 -11.99 -16.44 32.35
N LYS A 367 -10.97 -15.59 32.18
CA LYS A 367 -9.58 -16.04 32.18
C LYS A 367 -8.97 -15.83 33.56
N ASN A 368 -8.30 -16.87 34.01
CA ASN A 368 -7.48 -16.89 35.21
C ASN A 368 -6.11 -16.32 34.82
N GLU A 369 -5.87 -15.04 35.14
CA GLU A 369 -4.57 -14.39 34.97
C GLU A 369 -3.83 -14.37 36.31
N ARG A 370 -2.50 -14.51 36.25
CA ARG A 370 -1.62 -14.44 37.42
C ARG A 370 -1.68 -13.02 38.00
N ASP A 371 -1.81 -12.92 39.33
CA ASP A 371 -1.89 -11.63 40.04
C ASP A 371 -0.54 -10.90 40.10
N GLU A 372 -0.08 -10.37 38.96
CA GLU A 372 1.17 -9.62 38.84
C GLU A 372 1.41 -8.55 39.93
N PRO A 373 0.42 -7.73 40.35
CA PRO A 373 0.68 -6.73 41.38
C PRO A 373 1.01 -7.35 42.75
N LYS A 374 0.37 -8.46 43.14
CA LYS A 374 0.76 -9.17 44.37
C LYS A 374 2.11 -9.86 44.26
N TRP A 375 2.46 -10.36 43.07
CA TRP A 375 3.80 -10.87 42.79
C TRP A 375 4.86 -9.78 42.97
N ASN A 376 4.61 -8.60 42.43
CA ASN A 376 5.52 -7.45 42.56
C ASN A 376 5.58 -6.93 43.99
N GLU A 377 4.48 -6.96 44.75
CA GLU A 377 4.46 -6.60 46.17
C GLU A 377 5.28 -7.58 47.02
N MET A 378 5.16 -8.89 46.78
CA MET A 378 5.99 -9.89 47.46
C MET A 378 7.47 -9.70 47.15
N VAL A 379 7.83 -9.54 45.87
CA VAL A 379 9.22 -9.32 45.46
C VAL A 379 9.77 -8.03 46.07
N ARG A 380 8.95 -6.96 46.12
CA ARG A 380 9.32 -5.70 46.78
C ARG A 380 9.54 -5.88 48.27
N ARG A 381 8.66 -6.60 48.97
CA ARG A 381 8.80 -6.89 50.40
C ARG A 381 10.10 -7.64 50.70
N ILE A 382 10.38 -8.71 49.95
CA ILE A 382 11.61 -9.49 50.12
C ILE A 382 12.84 -8.62 49.78
N ALA A 383 12.80 -7.83 48.71
CA ALA A 383 13.88 -6.92 48.37
C ALA A 383 14.15 -5.88 49.47
N THR A 384 13.12 -5.31 50.08
CA THR A 384 13.26 -4.38 51.20
C THR A 384 13.73 -5.06 52.49
N GLU A 385 13.28 -6.28 52.77
CA GLU A 385 13.78 -7.07 53.90
C GLU A 385 15.25 -7.47 53.69
N MET A 386 15.64 -7.79 52.46
CA MET A 386 17.03 -8.03 52.07
C MET A 386 17.89 -6.80 52.33
N GLU A 387 17.47 -5.64 51.82
CA GLU A 387 18.23 -4.40 51.97
C GLU A 387 18.35 -3.99 53.45
N THR A 388 17.28 -4.14 54.24
CA THR A 388 17.30 -3.77 55.66
C THR A 388 18.10 -4.74 56.53
N LYS A 389 17.92 -6.06 56.36
CA LYS A 389 18.61 -7.07 57.19
C LYS A 389 20.08 -7.27 56.82
N THR A 390 20.45 -6.98 55.57
CA THR A 390 21.86 -7.04 55.12
C THR A 390 22.55 -5.68 55.08
N LEU A 391 21.90 -4.62 55.59
CA LEU A 391 22.43 -3.24 55.58
C LEU A 391 22.83 -2.76 54.17
N GLY A 392 22.09 -3.20 53.15
CA GLY A 392 22.26 -2.81 51.75
C GLY A 392 23.34 -3.57 50.97
N GLU A 393 24.01 -4.56 51.57
CA GLU A 393 25.01 -5.38 50.86
C GLU A 393 24.39 -6.28 49.81
N TRP A 394 23.20 -6.80 50.10
CA TRP A 394 22.47 -7.69 49.20
C TRP A 394 21.16 -7.04 48.78
N LYS A 395 21.05 -6.72 47.49
CA LYS A 395 19.82 -6.23 46.86
C LYS A 395 19.66 -6.80 45.45
N PRO A 396 18.43 -7.15 45.03
CA PRO A 396 18.17 -7.47 43.64
C PRO A 396 18.28 -6.19 42.78
N GLU A 397 18.79 -6.34 41.55
CA GLU A 397 18.99 -5.22 40.60
C GLU A 397 17.67 -4.65 40.08
N SER A 398 16.61 -5.46 40.06
CA SER A 398 15.26 -5.04 39.71
C SER A 398 14.22 -5.73 40.59
N ILE A 399 13.04 -5.12 40.73
CA ILE A 399 11.90 -5.68 41.47
C ILE A 399 11.19 -6.71 40.57
N THR A 400 11.91 -7.76 40.19
CA THR A 400 11.41 -8.88 39.39
C THR A 400 11.84 -10.21 40.01
N MET A 401 11.06 -11.27 39.77
CA MET A 401 11.36 -12.59 40.33
C MET A 401 12.72 -13.12 39.84
N ASP A 402 13.03 -12.90 38.57
CA ASP A 402 14.27 -13.38 37.98
C ASP A 402 15.49 -12.72 38.63
N SER A 403 15.41 -11.41 38.90
CA SER A 403 16.46 -10.67 39.62
C SER A 403 16.61 -11.14 41.07
N LEU A 404 15.51 -11.46 41.76
CA LEU A 404 15.54 -12.04 43.10
C LEU A 404 16.20 -13.43 43.09
N SER A 405 15.89 -14.27 42.11
CA SER A 405 16.48 -15.60 41.95
C SER A 405 17.98 -15.55 41.64
N LEU A 406 18.40 -14.59 40.81
CA LEU A 406 19.81 -14.33 40.52
C LEU A 406 20.57 -13.86 41.77
N CYS A 407 19.93 -13.04 42.60
CA CYS A 407 20.51 -12.62 43.89
C CYS A 407 20.75 -13.82 44.82
N PHE A 408 19.80 -14.76 44.92
CA PHE A 408 19.99 -16.01 45.68
C PHE A 408 21.16 -16.85 45.13
N GLN A 409 21.24 -17.03 43.81
CA GLN A 409 22.33 -17.79 43.19
C GLN A 409 23.69 -17.13 43.39
N ARG A 410 23.75 -15.80 43.35
CA ARG A 410 24.98 -15.04 43.61
C ARG A 410 25.45 -15.24 45.05
N TYR A 411 24.54 -15.16 46.03
CA TYR A 411 24.85 -15.43 47.43
C TYR A 411 25.36 -16.86 47.63
N GLU A 412 24.67 -17.86 47.07
CA GLU A 412 25.11 -19.27 47.18
C GLU A 412 26.51 -19.50 46.59
N ARG A 413 26.82 -18.86 45.45
CA ARG A 413 28.16 -18.91 44.84
C ARG A 413 29.23 -18.24 45.70
N GLU A 414 28.95 -17.06 46.26
CA GLU A 414 29.91 -16.36 47.12
C GLU A 414 30.12 -17.11 48.45
N TYR A 415 29.06 -17.66 49.03
CA TYR A 415 29.12 -18.49 50.25
C TYR A 415 29.93 -19.77 50.02
N THR A 416 29.65 -20.52 48.94
CA THR A 416 30.39 -21.75 48.62
C THR A 416 31.85 -21.49 48.29
N LYS A 417 32.15 -20.43 47.54
CA LYS A 417 33.53 -20.01 47.23
C LYS A 417 34.31 -19.70 48.50
N GLN A 418 33.75 -18.89 49.41
CA GLN A 418 34.42 -18.53 50.66
C GLN A 418 34.60 -19.72 51.61
N LYS A 419 33.65 -20.67 51.63
CA LYS A 419 33.77 -21.89 52.42
C LYS A 419 34.93 -22.78 51.95
N LEU A 420 35.07 -22.97 50.63
CA LEU A 420 36.18 -23.72 50.03
C LEU A 420 37.53 -23.01 50.22
N GLU A 421 37.57 -21.68 50.14
CA GLU A 421 38.78 -20.90 50.39
C GLU A 421 39.25 -21.00 51.86
N SER A 422 38.30 -21.01 52.81
CA SER A 422 38.59 -21.19 54.25
C SER A 422 39.15 -22.58 54.57
N GLU A 423 38.58 -23.64 53.97
CA GLU A 423 39.04 -25.02 54.15
C GLU A 423 40.43 -25.25 53.54
N GLY A 424 40.74 -24.64 52.39
CA GLY A 424 42.05 -24.75 51.74
C GLY A 424 43.20 -24.06 52.50
N PHE A 425 42.94 -22.88 53.08
CA PHE A 425 43.97 -22.06 53.76
C PHE A 425 44.50 -22.67 55.06
N GLY A 426 43.72 -23.56 55.70
CA GLY A 426 44.15 -24.25 56.93
C GLY A 426 45.35 -25.18 56.71
N SER A 427 45.36 -25.91 55.59
CA SER A 427 46.41 -26.87 55.26
C SER A 427 47.75 -26.19 54.92
N THR A 428 47.70 -25.04 54.25
CA THR A 428 48.89 -24.26 53.88
C THR A 428 49.57 -23.64 55.10
N LEU A 429 48.81 -23.17 56.09
CA LEU A 429 49.38 -22.61 57.32
C LEU A 429 50.05 -23.69 58.18
N SER A 430 49.44 -24.87 58.29
CA SER A 430 50.04 -26.00 59.02
C SER A 430 51.39 -26.40 58.43
N SER A 431 51.49 -26.43 57.09
CA SER A 431 52.76 -26.76 56.42
C SER A 431 53.85 -25.69 56.63
N LEU A 432 53.48 -24.41 56.70
CA LEU A 432 54.41 -23.31 56.98
C LEU A 432 54.90 -23.31 58.43
N GLU A 433 54.02 -23.62 59.38
CA GLU A 433 54.38 -23.72 60.81
C GLU A 433 55.34 -24.90 61.06
N GLU A 434 55.10 -26.06 60.46
CA GLU A 434 55.99 -27.23 60.54
C GLU A 434 57.37 -26.93 59.96
N GLU A 435 57.43 -26.21 58.84
CA GLU A 435 58.70 -25.85 58.19
C GLU A 435 59.50 -24.82 59.00
N ILE A 436 58.83 -23.87 59.66
CA ILE A 436 59.47 -22.92 60.59
C ILE A 436 60.05 -23.64 61.82
N ILE A 437 59.32 -24.60 62.41
CA ILE A 437 59.80 -25.37 63.57
C ILE A 437 61.04 -26.18 63.19
N ARG A 438 61.04 -26.80 62.01
CA ARG A 438 62.19 -27.56 61.50
C ARG A 438 63.42 -26.67 61.31
N LEU A 439 63.26 -25.51 60.68
CA LEU A 439 64.36 -24.56 60.45
C LEU A 439 64.96 -24.00 61.74
N ARG A 440 64.14 -23.77 62.79
CA ARG A 440 64.64 -23.36 64.12
C ARG A 440 65.45 -24.47 64.80
N GLY A 441 65.11 -25.74 64.57
CA GLY A 441 65.89 -26.89 65.04
C GLY A 441 67.24 -27.02 64.33
N GLU A 442 67.30 -26.70 63.04
CA GLU A 442 68.53 -26.69 62.24
C GLU A 442 69.47 -25.54 62.66
N ASP A 443 68.94 -24.33 62.95
CA ASP A 443 69.75 -23.17 63.36
C ASP A 443 70.49 -23.39 64.71
N LYS A 444 69.85 -24.09 65.66
CA LYS A 444 70.49 -24.45 66.94
C LYS A 444 71.69 -25.38 66.75
N LYS A 445 71.57 -26.40 65.89
CA LYS A 445 72.64 -27.36 65.60
C LYS A 445 73.84 -26.70 64.91
N ILE A 446 73.58 -25.78 63.97
CA ILE A 446 74.64 -25.03 63.28
C ILE A 446 75.42 -24.16 64.28
N ASN A 447 74.74 -23.55 65.25
CA ASN A 447 75.38 -22.65 66.23
C ASN A 447 76.36 -23.38 67.19
N GLU A 448 76.09 -24.64 67.53
CA GLU A 448 77.01 -25.47 68.33
C GLU A 448 78.27 -25.84 67.54
N THR A 449 78.14 -26.14 66.24
CA THR A 449 79.28 -26.50 65.37
C THR A 449 80.21 -25.33 65.04
N VAL A 450 79.70 -24.09 65.02
CA VAL A 450 80.49 -22.88 64.77
C VAL A 450 81.45 -22.59 65.93
N LEU A 451 80.98 -22.72 67.18
CA LEU A 451 81.78 -22.49 68.39
C LEU A 451 82.95 -23.48 68.57
N GLU A 452 82.81 -24.69 68.02
CA GLU A 452 83.84 -25.72 68.07
C GLU A 452 84.98 -25.43 67.08
N LYS A 453 84.65 -24.90 65.89
CA LYS A 453 85.60 -24.58 64.81
C LYS A 453 86.39 -23.30 65.04
N GLU A 454 85.83 -22.32 65.74
CA GLU A 454 86.55 -21.09 66.15
C GLU A 454 87.73 -21.39 67.09
N ARG A 455 87.65 -22.45 67.90
CA ARG A 455 88.73 -22.88 68.79
C ARG A 455 89.89 -23.54 68.04
N GLU A 456 89.63 -24.24 66.94
CA GLU A 456 90.65 -24.89 66.11
C GLU A 456 91.47 -23.86 65.30
N LEU A 457 90.82 -22.79 64.84
CA LEU A 457 91.44 -21.74 64.04
C LEU A 457 92.45 -20.89 64.84
N ALA A 458 92.16 -20.67 66.14
CA ALA A 458 93.07 -20.00 67.06
C ALA A 458 94.37 -20.79 67.37
N GLY A 459 94.39 -22.10 67.11
CA GLY A 459 95.59 -22.95 67.24
C GLY A 459 96.54 -22.82 66.04
N VAL A 460 95.99 -22.74 64.82
CA VAL A 460 96.75 -22.65 63.56
C VAL A 460 97.52 -21.32 63.45
N TRP A 461 96.97 -20.23 64.00
CA TRP A 461 97.65 -18.93 64.06
C TRP A 461 98.93 -18.92 64.90
N ARG A 462 99.03 -19.81 65.88
CA ARG A 462 100.19 -19.89 66.78
C ARG A 462 101.39 -20.61 66.14
N GLU A 463 101.12 -21.53 65.22
CA GLU A 463 102.15 -22.34 64.54
C GLU A 463 102.73 -21.66 63.29
N ALA A 464 101.98 -20.74 62.66
CA ALA A 464 102.39 -20.09 61.41
C ALA A 464 103.25 -18.81 61.59
N GLY A 465 103.50 -18.37 62.83
CA GLY A 465 104.45 -17.27 63.13
C GLY A 465 104.03 -15.86 62.67
N VAL A 466 102.78 -15.64 62.29
CA VAL A 466 102.24 -14.34 61.83
C VAL A 466 101.19 -13.82 62.82
N GLN A 467 101.14 -12.50 63.07
CA GLN A 467 100.27 -11.90 64.10
C GLN A 467 98.87 -11.50 63.60
N SER A 468 98.58 -11.51 62.29
CA SER A 468 97.22 -11.32 61.79
C SER A 468 97.00 -11.90 60.37
N LEU A 469 95.74 -12.17 60.04
CA LEU A 469 95.29 -12.72 58.75
C LEU A 469 95.52 -11.74 57.57
N SER A 470 95.71 -10.43 57.80
CA SER A 470 95.73 -9.42 56.73
C SER A 470 97.00 -9.44 55.87
N GLU A 471 98.18 -9.68 56.45
CA GLU A 471 99.45 -9.69 55.70
C GLU A 471 99.64 -10.98 54.88
N LEU A 472 99.14 -12.12 55.36
CA LEU A 472 99.16 -13.38 54.60
C LEU A 472 98.03 -13.42 53.55
N SER A 473 96.94 -12.68 53.77
CA SER A 473 95.83 -12.57 52.82
C SER A 473 96.07 -11.54 51.72
N GLU A 474 96.74 -10.40 51.89
CA GLU A 474 96.94 -9.42 50.80
C GLU A 474 97.68 -10.00 49.58
N LEU A 475 98.75 -10.78 49.82
CA LEU A 475 99.52 -11.44 48.77
C LEU A 475 98.72 -12.55 48.07
N TYR A 476 97.86 -13.28 48.80
CA TYR A 476 97.00 -14.31 48.23
C TYR A 476 95.71 -13.74 47.61
N VAL A 477 95.21 -12.59 48.08
CA VAL A 477 93.97 -11.93 47.64
C VAL A 477 94.13 -11.38 46.24
N GLN A 478 95.29 -10.85 45.86
CA GLN A 478 95.52 -10.42 44.48
C GLN A 478 95.47 -11.58 43.48
N ILE A 479 96.05 -12.73 43.83
CA ILE A 479 96.01 -13.95 43.01
C ILE A 479 94.59 -14.56 43.01
N ARG A 480 93.89 -14.55 44.15
CA ARG A 480 92.52 -15.08 44.30
C ARG A 480 91.46 -14.22 43.60
N LEU A 481 91.56 -12.88 43.64
CA LEU A 481 90.66 -11.96 42.96
C LEU A 481 90.68 -12.14 41.43
N LYS A 482 91.85 -12.47 40.86
CA LYS A 482 91.98 -12.80 39.44
C LYS A 482 91.32 -14.15 39.12
N GLN A 483 91.54 -15.19 39.94
CA GLN A 483 90.88 -16.49 39.77
C GLN A 483 89.36 -16.45 40.02
N GLU A 484 88.88 -15.61 40.93
CA GLU A 484 87.46 -15.45 41.27
C GLU A 484 86.72 -14.65 40.18
N LYS A 485 87.36 -13.64 39.58
CA LYS A 485 86.87 -13.01 38.34
C LYS A 485 86.79 -14.00 37.18
N LEU A 486 87.76 -14.90 37.04
CA LEU A 486 87.76 -15.93 36.01
C LEU A 486 86.63 -16.96 36.25
N LYS A 487 86.41 -17.39 37.50
CA LYS A 487 85.31 -18.30 37.87
C LYS A 487 83.93 -17.67 37.67
N THR A 488 83.72 -16.43 38.12
CA THR A 488 82.45 -15.71 37.93
C THR A 488 82.15 -15.42 36.45
N LEU A 489 83.17 -15.10 35.64
CA LEU A 489 83.04 -15.03 34.18
C LEU A 489 82.71 -16.40 33.58
N THR A 490 83.35 -17.48 34.04
CA THR A 490 83.07 -18.84 33.55
C THR A 490 81.65 -19.30 33.89
N GLU A 491 81.15 -18.99 35.09
CA GLU A 491 79.80 -19.34 35.53
C GLU A 491 78.73 -18.51 34.80
N SER A 492 78.94 -17.20 34.63
CA SER A 492 78.03 -16.35 33.85
C SER A 492 78.00 -16.75 32.37
N LEU A 493 79.15 -17.05 31.76
CA LEU A 493 79.23 -17.55 30.39
C LEU A 493 78.66 -18.97 30.24
N LYS A 494 78.73 -19.83 31.26
CA LYS A 494 78.03 -21.13 31.27
C LYS A 494 76.52 -20.98 31.33
N ILE A 495 76.00 -20.04 32.13
CA ILE A 495 74.57 -19.72 32.18
C ILE A 495 74.10 -19.18 30.83
N GLU A 496 74.87 -18.29 30.21
CA GLU A 496 74.59 -17.82 28.85
C GLU A 496 74.74 -18.97 27.83
N SER A 497 75.71 -19.87 27.95
CA SER A 497 75.83 -21.05 27.05
C SER A 497 74.61 -21.95 27.09
N LYS A 498 73.97 -22.10 28.26
CA LYS A 498 72.70 -22.83 28.41
C LYS A 498 71.54 -22.09 27.74
N LYS A 499 71.47 -20.76 27.85
CA LYS A 499 70.45 -19.95 27.15
C LYS A 499 70.58 -20.01 25.63
N TRP A 500 71.82 -20.14 25.14
CA TRP A 500 72.13 -20.22 23.70
C TRP A 500 72.22 -21.66 23.16
N GLY A 501 72.02 -22.67 24.01
CA GLY A 501 72.00 -24.08 23.64
C GLY A 501 73.33 -24.58 23.05
N THR A 502 74.45 -24.18 23.63
CA THR A 502 75.81 -24.61 23.22
C THR A 502 76.46 -25.42 24.34
N ALA A 503 77.17 -26.49 24.00
CA ALA A 503 77.81 -27.37 24.97
C ALA A 503 79.20 -26.86 25.41
N ASP A 504 79.82 -26.01 24.58
CA ASP A 504 81.18 -25.51 24.78
C ASP A 504 81.27 -23.98 24.60
N LEU A 505 82.21 -23.34 25.30
CA LEU A 505 82.46 -21.90 25.23
C LEU A 505 83.03 -21.48 23.86
N GLY A 506 83.73 -22.40 23.17
CA GLY A 506 84.16 -22.22 21.79
C GLY A 506 82.99 -22.13 20.79
N GLU A 507 81.97 -22.98 20.96
CA GLU A 507 80.74 -22.93 20.14
C GLU A 507 79.91 -21.67 20.41
N LEU A 508 79.86 -21.22 21.67
CA LEU A 508 79.22 -19.96 22.05
C LEU A 508 79.87 -18.78 21.34
N LYS A 509 81.21 -18.73 21.26
CA LYS A 509 81.96 -17.71 20.53
C LYS A 509 81.64 -17.70 19.04
N LEU A 510 81.54 -18.87 18.42
CA LEU A 510 81.21 -18.98 16.99
C LEU A 510 79.78 -18.49 16.72
N LYS A 511 78.79 -18.96 17.50
CA LYS A 511 77.38 -18.54 17.33
C LYS A 511 77.16 -17.06 17.65
N THR A 512 77.83 -16.52 18.66
CA THR A 512 77.73 -15.09 19.00
C THR A 512 78.41 -14.24 17.93
N LYS A 513 79.56 -14.67 17.40
CA LYS A 513 80.24 -14.01 16.28
C LYS A 513 79.43 -14.05 14.98
N ASP A 514 78.84 -15.19 14.64
CA ASP A 514 78.01 -15.34 13.44
C ASP A 514 76.77 -14.44 13.54
N LYS A 515 76.12 -14.41 14.71
CA LYS A 515 74.94 -13.57 14.95
C LYS A 515 75.28 -12.08 15.02
N ILE A 516 76.44 -11.70 15.56
CA ILE A 516 76.96 -10.32 15.44
C ILE A 516 77.17 -9.97 13.97
N SER A 517 77.78 -10.86 13.18
CA SER A 517 77.99 -10.63 11.74
C SER A 517 76.68 -10.48 10.97
N ASP A 518 75.64 -11.23 11.34
CA ASP A 518 74.33 -11.15 10.70
C ASP A 518 73.55 -9.90 11.11
N LEU A 519 73.70 -9.43 12.35
CA LEU A 519 73.12 -8.17 12.81
C LEU A 519 73.88 -6.94 12.26
N GLU A 520 75.20 -7.04 12.07
CA GLU A 520 76.03 -6.02 11.41
C GLU A 520 75.71 -5.90 9.92
N LYS A 521 75.49 -7.03 9.22
CA LYS A 521 75.00 -7.03 7.82
C LYS A 521 73.63 -6.36 7.67
N LYS A 522 72.79 -6.39 8.71
CA LYS A 522 71.50 -5.69 8.77
C LYS A 522 71.63 -4.20 9.10
N GLY A 523 72.82 -3.70 9.43
CA GLY A 523 73.07 -2.27 9.69
C GLY A 523 72.58 -1.76 11.06
N ILE A 524 72.38 -2.66 12.03
CA ILE A 524 71.80 -2.33 13.34
C ILE A 524 72.87 -1.74 14.28
N SER A 525 72.50 -0.69 15.04
CA SER A 525 73.42 0.01 15.96
C SER A 525 73.89 -0.86 17.13
N LYS A 526 75.17 -0.67 17.53
CA LYS A 526 75.81 -1.41 18.65
C LYS A 526 75.46 -0.88 20.03
N SER A 527 75.08 0.39 20.14
CA SER A 527 74.84 1.06 21.43
C SER A 527 73.34 1.12 21.74
N PHE A 528 72.93 0.48 22.83
CA PHE A 528 71.57 0.61 23.37
C PHE A 528 71.65 1.35 24.72
N SER A 529 71.18 2.60 24.73
CA SER A 529 71.28 3.52 25.86
C SER A 529 70.10 3.39 26.84
N SER A 530 70.19 4.07 27.99
CA SER A 530 69.06 4.19 28.92
C SER A 530 67.88 4.98 28.32
N GLU A 531 68.16 5.90 27.38
CA GLU A 531 67.12 6.64 26.65
C GLU A 531 66.36 5.72 25.69
N ASP A 532 67.05 4.81 25.01
CA ASP A 532 66.45 3.81 24.11
C ASP A 532 65.52 2.83 24.85
N ARG A 533 65.84 2.55 26.12
CA ARG A 533 65.00 1.73 27.01
C ARG A 533 63.70 2.45 27.37
N ALA A 534 63.79 3.76 27.63
CA ALA A 534 62.63 4.59 27.93
C ALA A 534 61.77 4.83 26.68
N THR A 535 62.37 5.03 25.50
CA THR A 535 61.63 5.16 24.23
C THR A 535 60.95 3.85 23.86
N LYS A 536 61.60 2.69 24.02
CA LYS A 536 60.97 1.37 23.83
C LYS A 536 59.74 1.18 24.71
N GLN A 537 59.82 1.53 26.00
CA GLN A 537 58.69 1.40 26.92
C GLN A 537 57.55 2.40 26.59
N ARG A 538 57.89 3.60 26.09
CA ARG A 538 56.90 4.56 25.57
C ARG A 538 56.22 4.04 24.30
N LEU A 539 56.99 3.42 23.38
CA LEU A 539 56.48 2.79 22.17
C LEU A 539 55.54 1.63 22.51
N GLU A 540 55.91 0.77 23.46
CA GLU A 540 55.08 -0.34 23.92
C GLU A 540 53.74 0.15 24.51
N ASN A 541 53.77 1.14 25.39
CA ASN A 541 52.57 1.77 25.92
C ASN A 541 51.72 2.41 24.80
N ARG A 542 52.35 3.07 23.84
CA ARG A 542 51.64 3.71 22.72
C ARG A 542 50.97 2.70 21.81
N ILE A 543 51.66 1.61 21.48
CA ILE A 543 51.11 0.48 20.72
C ILE A 543 49.92 -0.13 21.46
N GLN A 544 50.01 -0.29 22.78
CA GLN A 544 48.89 -0.78 23.59
C GLN A 544 47.68 0.17 23.52
N THR A 545 47.89 1.48 23.72
CA THR A 545 46.80 2.47 23.63
C THR A 545 46.15 2.53 22.24
N LEU A 546 46.95 2.40 21.17
CA LEU A 546 46.44 2.35 19.80
C LEU A 546 45.69 1.05 19.54
N SER A 547 46.17 -0.08 20.06
CA SER A 547 45.47 -1.37 19.95
C SER A 547 44.11 -1.34 20.63
N ASP A 548 44.00 -0.67 21.79
CA ASP A 548 42.72 -0.52 22.49
C ASP A 548 41.78 0.41 21.73
N LYS A 549 42.31 1.52 21.16
CA LYS A 549 41.54 2.42 20.29
C LYS A 549 41.04 1.73 19.02
N ILE A 550 41.87 0.89 18.38
CA ILE A 550 41.50 0.09 17.20
C ILE A 550 40.34 -0.86 17.54
N ARG A 551 40.42 -1.56 18.68
CA ARG A 551 39.33 -2.44 19.13
C ARG A 551 38.04 -1.68 19.40
N GLU A 552 38.11 -0.47 19.93
CA GLU A 552 36.94 0.39 20.16
C GLU A 552 36.32 0.88 18.84
N LEU A 553 37.15 1.29 17.88
CA LEU A 553 36.72 1.65 16.52
C LEU A 553 36.10 0.46 15.78
N GLU A 554 36.68 -0.74 15.88
CA GLU A 554 36.12 -1.95 15.28
C GLU A 554 34.73 -2.28 15.87
N ARG A 555 34.58 -2.16 17.20
CA ARG A 555 33.29 -2.37 17.86
C ARG A 555 32.24 -1.36 17.40
N SER A 556 32.59 -0.08 17.33
CA SER A 556 31.66 0.97 16.92
C SER A 556 31.26 0.82 15.44
N ILE A 557 32.19 0.43 14.56
CA ILE A 557 31.88 0.11 13.16
C ILE A 557 30.92 -1.08 13.07
N VAL A 558 31.16 -2.17 13.81
CA VAL A 558 30.27 -3.35 13.80
C VAL A 558 28.89 -3.01 14.33
N GLU A 559 28.78 -2.19 15.37
CA GLU A 559 27.50 -1.70 15.89
C GLU A 559 26.76 -0.83 14.86
N LEU A 560 27.46 0.07 14.19
CA LEU A 560 26.90 0.91 13.12
C LEU A 560 26.49 0.08 11.90
N GLU A 561 27.27 -0.92 11.51
CA GLU A 561 26.94 -1.84 10.42
C GLU A 561 25.66 -2.63 10.77
N LYS A 562 25.53 -3.12 12.00
CA LYS A 562 24.28 -3.75 12.46
C LYS A 562 23.09 -2.80 12.39
N LYS A 563 23.26 -1.54 12.82
CA LYS A 563 22.20 -0.51 12.75
C LYS A 563 21.82 -0.17 11.30
N LEU A 564 22.81 -0.08 10.41
CA LEU A 564 22.59 0.16 8.98
C LEU A 564 21.90 -1.03 8.30
N ASP A 565 22.32 -2.26 8.56
CA ASP A 565 21.73 -3.45 7.95
C ASP A 565 20.31 -3.69 8.45
N THR A 566 20.07 -3.54 9.75
CA THR A 566 18.71 -3.60 10.31
C THR A 566 17.84 -2.47 9.78
N GLY A 567 18.35 -1.24 9.73
CA GLY A 567 17.64 -0.09 9.16
C GLY A 567 17.33 -0.25 7.67
N LYS A 568 18.27 -0.75 6.86
CA LYS A 568 18.08 -1.05 5.43
C LYS A 568 17.05 -2.15 5.22
N ALA A 569 17.14 -3.25 5.98
CA ALA A 569 16.18 -4.35 5.90
C ALA A 569 14.76 -3.90 6.30
N VAL A 570 14.62 -3.10 7.35
CA VAL A 570 13.33 -2.55 7.76
C VAL A 570 12.81 -1.57 6.70
N LEU A 571 13.67 -0.70 6.16
CA LEU A 571 13.32 0.20 5.06
C LEU A 571 12.83 -0.57 3.83
N GLU A 572 13.56 -1.58 3.35
CA GLU A 572 13.11 -2.41 2.23
C GLU A 572 11.78 -3.10 2.54
N SER A 573 11.62 -3.64 3.76
CA SER A 573 10.40 -4.34 4.15
C SER A 573 9.16 -3.44 4.24
N GLN A 574 9.31 -2.16 4.56
CA GLN A 574 8.19 -1.23 4.76
C GLN A 574 8.00 -0.29 3.57
N MET A 575 9.08 0.25 3.02
CA MET A 575 9.06 1.23 1.93
C MET A 575 8.67 0.61 0.60
N VAL A 576 9.13 -0.62 0.29
CA VAL A 576 8.76 -1.26 -0.99
C VAL A 576 7.25 -1.57 -1.04
N PRO A 577 6.62 -2.15 -0.01
CA PRO A 577 5.17 -2.31 0.00
C PRO A 577 4.42 -0.98 0.01
N ALA A 578 4.85 0.00 0.83
CA ALA A 578 4.20 1.31 0.89
C ALA A 578 4.28 2.06 -0.44
N GLN A 579 5.41 1.97 -1.16
CA GLN A 579 5.57 2.57 -2.47
C GLN A 579 4.69 1.88 -3.52
N LYS A 580 4.61 0.54 -3.50
CA LYS A 580 3.69 -0.20 -4.36
C LYS A 580 2.23 0.20 -4.10
N GLU A 581 1.84 0.29 -2.84
CA GLU A 581 0.51 0.72 -2.44
C GLU A 581 0.22 2.15 -2.93
N TRP A 582 1.15 3.08 -2.72
CA TRP A 582 1.07 4.45 -3.22
C TRP A 582 0.93 4.51 -4.75
N GLU A 583 1.74 3.77 -5.50
CA GLU A 583 1.66 3.72 -6.97
C GLU A 583 0.32 3.14 -7.44
N THR A 584 -0.18 2.08 -6.78
CA THR A 584 -1.49 1.50 -7.11
C THR A 584 -2.63 2.46 -6.82
N ASN A 585 -2.61 3.16 -5.68
CA ASN A 585 -3.61 4.14 -5.31
C ASN A 585 -3.56 5.36 -6.23
N LYS A 586 -2.36 5.80 -6.64
CA LYS A 586 -2.17 6.87 -7.62
C LYS A 586 -2.78 6.52 -8.97
N ARG A 587 -2.46 5.34 -9.52
CA ARG A 587 -3.05 4.87 -10.78
C ARG A 587 -4.57 4.75 -10.69
N ASN A 588 -5.08 4.27 -9.57
CA ASN A 588 -6.52 4.18 -9.34
C ASN A 588 -7.18 5.57 -9.31
N LEU A 589 -6.55 6.55 -8.62
CA LEU A 589 -7.01 7.94 -8.62
C LEU A 589 -7.06 8.51 -10.04
N GLU A 590 -5.98 8.38 -10.82
CA GLU A 590 -5.92 8.85 -12.21
C GLU A 590 -7.00 8.20 -13.11
N LEU A 591 -7.28 6.89 -12.92
CA LEU A 591 -8.35 6.20 -13.65
C LEU A 591 -9.73 6.74 -13.28
N LYS A 592 -9.99 7.01 -11.99
CA LYS A 592 -11.27 7.57 -11.53
C LYS A 592 -11.44 9.04 -11.95
N GLU A 593 -10.36 9.82 -11.97
CA GLU A 593 -10.36 11.18 -12.53
C GLU A 593 -10.68 11.20 -14.02
N LYS A 594 -10.05 10.31 -14.80
CA LYS A 594 -10.36 10.15 -16.22
C LYS A 594 -11.83 9.78 -16.43
N TRP A 595 -12.34 8.81 -15.68
CA TRP A 595 -13.74 8.41 -15.77
C TRP A 595 -14.71 9.55 -15.45
N LYS A 596 -14.44 10.34 -14.38
CA LYS A 596 -15.22 11.54 -14.08
C LYS A 596 -15.16 12.55 -15.23
N ASN A 597 -13.99 12.78 -15.79
CA ASN A 597 -13.80 13.76 -16.87
C ASN A 597 -14.50 13.32 -18.17
N ASP A 598 -14.49 12.03 -18.48
CA ASP A 598 -15.22 11.49 -19.63
C ASP A 598 -16.74 11.65 -19.45
N LEU A 599 -17.26 11.39 -18.25
CA LEU A 599 -18.66 11.67 -17.93
C LEU A 599 -19.00 13.16 -18.07
N ASP A 600 -18.13 14.05 -17.59
CA ASP A 600 -18.34 15.49 -17.66
C ASP A 600 -18.38 16.00 -19.11
N ARG A 601 -17.50 15.47 -19.98
CA ARG A 601 -17.52 15.73 -21.42
C ARG A 601 -18.80 15.23 -22.07
N ASN A 602 -19.32 14.07 -21.66
CA ASN A 602 -20.60 13.56 -22.14
C ASN A 602 -21.75 14.49 -21.73
N PHE A 603 -21.74 15.01 -20.50
CA PHE A 603 -22.73 16.01 -20.06
C PHE A 603 -22.65 17.31 -20.88
N GLN A 604 -21.44 17.84 -21.13
CA GLN A 604 -21.24 19.01 -22.00
C GLN A 604 -21.74 18.75 -23.43
N SER A 605 -21.53 17.53 -23.95
CA SER A 605 -22.00 17.16 -25.28
C SER A 605 -23.53 17.09 -25.33
N LEU A 606 -24.19 16.65 -24.26
CA LEU A 606 -25.65 16.67 -24.14
C LEU A 606 -26.20 18.10 -24.06
N GLU A 607 -25.52 19.01 -23.37
CA GLU A 607 -25.90 20.43 -23.33
C GLU A 607 -25.87 21.06 -24.73
N VAL A 608 -24.77 20.89 -25.48
CA VAL A 608 -24.66 21.34 -26.88
C VAL A 608 -25.76 20.73 -27.76
N LEU A 609 -26.07 19.45 -27.54
CA LEU A 609 -27.09 18.75 -28.32
C LEU A 609 -28.50 19.24 -27.99
N SER A 610 -28.76 19.70 -26.76
CA SER A 610 -29.99 20.39 -26.38
C SER A 610 -30.13 21.74 -27.09
N GLU A 611 -29.04 22.50 -27.20
CA GLU A 611 -29.02 23.77 -27.96
C GLU A 611 -29.36 23.54 -29.43
N ILE A 612 -28.74 22.54 -30.07
CA ILE A 612 -29.03 22.16 -31.47
C ILE A 612 -30.51 21.79 -31.63
N PHE A 613 -31.10 21.02 -30.70
CA PHE A 613 -32.53 20.70 -30.74
C PHE A 613 -33.42 21.93 -30.52
N SER A 614 -32.98 22.89 -29.73
CA SER A 614 -33.69 24.15 -29.55
C SER A 614 -33.69 25.00 -30.84
N GLU A 615 -32.57 25.05 -31.57
CA GLU A 615 -32.51 25.73 -32.87
C GLU A 615 -33.41 25.05 -33.91
N MET A 616 -33.38 23.71 -33.99
CA MET A 616 -34.26 22.96 -34.89
C MET A 616 -35.74 23.10 -34.52
N GLN A 617 -36.07 23.27 -33.24
CA GLN A 617 -37.43 23.55 -32.81
C GLN A 617 -37.94 24.89 -33.35
N VAL A 618 -37.11 25.94 -33.32
CA VAL A 618 -37.46 27.26 -33.85
C VAL A 618 -37.74 27.18 -35.36
N GLU A 619 -36.85 26.53 -36.12
CA GLU A 619 -37.02 26.35 -37.56
C GLU A 619 -38.31 25.56 -37.89
N SER A 620 -38.61 24.53 -37.12
CA SER A 620 -39.85 23.77 -37.29
C SER A 620 -41.10 24.62 -37.01
N THR A 621 -41.09 25.43 -35.94
CA THR A 621 -42.22 26.31 -35.64
C THR A 621 -42.46 27.32 -36.77
N ASP A 622 -41.41 27.79 -37.43
CA ASP A 622 -41.52 28.65 -38.61
C ASP A 622 -42.15 27.89 -39.79
N LYS A 623 -41.68 26.67 -40.10
CA LYS A 623 -42.27 25.81 -41.14
C LYS A 623 -43.75 25.52 -40.86
N MET A 624 -44.13 25.22 -39.62
CA MET A 624 -45.51 25.00 -39.22
C MET A 624 -46.36 26.26 -39.37
N SER A 625 -45.85 27.43 -38.95
CA SER A 625 -46.55 28.71 -39.14
C SER A 625 -46.81 29.02 -40.62
N SER A 626 -45.88 28.64 -41.51
CA SER A 626 -46.04 28.78 -42.96
C SER A 626 -47.16 27.87 -43.50
N LEU A 627 -47.27 26.64 -42.98
CA LEU A 627 -48.35 25.70 -43.32
C LEU A 627 -49.70 26.25 -42.87
N VAL A 628 -49.80 26.76 -41.64
CA VAL A 628 -51.04 27.36 -41.12
C VAL A 628 -51.46 28.56 -41.96
N LYS A 629 -50.52 29.44 -42.35
CA LYS A 629 -50.79 30.55 -43.27
C LYS A 629 -51.26 30.10 -44.65
N SER A 630 -50.65 29.04 -45.21
CA SER A 630 -51.09 28.43 -46.47
C SER A 630 -52.53 27.95 -46.36
N LEU A 631 -52.84 27.12 -45.35
CA LEU A 631 -54.18 26.61 -45.10
C LEU A 631 -55.22 27.72 -44.92
N GLN A 632 -54.88 28.76 -44.16
CA GLN A 632 -55.73 29.92 -43.97
C GLN A 632 -56.08 30.58 -45.30
N THR A 633 -55.08 30.81 -46.16
CA THR A 633 -55.25 31.39 -47.50
C THR A 633 -56.19 30.53 -48.37
N ARG A 634 -56.07 29.20 -48.31
CA ARG A 634 -56.93 28.29 -49.06
C ARG A 634 -58.35 28.26 -48.51
N MET A 635 -58.51 28.24 -47.19
CA MET A 635 -59.81 28.31 -46.53
C MET A 635 -60.54 29.62 -46.88
N ASP A 636 -59.79 30.72 -46.94
CA ASP A 636 -60.29 32.01 -47.38
C ASP A 636 -60.76 32.02 -48.83
N ALA A 637 -60.16 31.22 -49.71
CA ALA A 637 -60.63 31.03 -51.09
C ALA A 637 -61.92 30.20 -51.17
N LEU A 638 -62.21 29.34 -50.19
CA LEU A 638 -63.39 28.47 -50.16
C LEU A 638 -64.61 29.05 -49.44
N LYS A 639 -64.48 30.21 -48.78
CA LYS A 639 -65.53 30.75 -47.89
C LYS A 639 -66.78 31.26 -48.61
N GLY A 640 -66.71 31.52 -49.91
CA GLY A 640 -67.81 32.17 -50.64
C GLY A 640 -68.12 33.55 -50.05
N SER A 641 -69.39 33.78 -49.67
CA SER A 641 -69.88 35.04 -49.09
C SER A 641 -69.77 35.16 -47.56
N LEU A 642 -69.20 34.16 -46.88
CA LEU A 642 -69.19 34.05 -45.41
C LEU A 642 -68.04 34.82 -44.75
N PRO A 643 -68.18 35.19 -43.45
CA PRO A 643 -67.11 35.85 -42.71
C PRO A 643 -65.88 34.95 -42.55
N THR A 644 -64.71 35.59 -42.57
CA THR A 644 -63.42 34.92 -42.41
C THR A 644 -63.34 34.24 -41.04
N LYS A 645 -62.86 32.99 -41.05
CA LYS A 645 -62.54 32.21 -39.85
C LYS A 645 -61.04 32.00 -39.82
N GLN A 646 -60.39 32.27 -38.70
CA GLN A 646 -58.95 32.06 -38.54
C GLN A 646 -58.66 30.71 -37.92
N ILE A 647 -57.77 29.95 -38.55
CA ILE A 647 -57.24 28.68 -38.06
C ILE A 647 -56.08 28.98 -37.11
N GLN A 648 -56.21 28.58 -35.85
CA GLN A 648 -55.11 28.56 -34.90
C GLN A 648 -54.69 27.12 -34.65
N TRP A 649 -53.48 26.78 -35.09
CA TRP A 649 -52.91 25.45 -34.93
C TRP A 649 -51.48 25.55 -34.39
N ASN A 650 -51.35 25.37 -33.07
CA ASN A 650 -50.09 25.50 -32.34
C ASN A 650 -49.45 24.11 -32.18
N GLY A 651 -48.86 23.58 -33.26
CA GLY A 651 -48.15 22.30 -33.25
C GLY A 651 -49.05 21.07 -33.45
N PHE A 652 -48.44 19.89 -33.65
CA PHE A 652 -49.13 18.67 -34.08
C PHE A 652 -49.97 17.98 -32.99
N SER A 653 -49.77 18.32 -31.72
CA SER A 653 -50.47 17.73 -30.57
C SER A 653 -51.72 18.48 -30.12
N ASP A 654 -51.92 19.71 -30.61
CA ASP A 654 -52.99 20.59 -30.13
C ASP A 654 -54.18 20.57 -31.10
N GLU A 655 -55.39 20.40 -30.55
CA GLU A 655 -56.65 20.42 -31.30
C GLU A 655 -56.73 21.69 -32.16
N ILE A 656 -57.14 21.56 -33.44
CA ILE A 656 -57.35 22.71 -34.33
C ILE A 656 -58.43 23.62 -33.72
N GLN A 657 -58.05 24.85 -33.39
CA GLN A 657 -58.95 25.87 -32.86
C GLN A 657 -59.34 26.85 -33.96
N ILE A 658 -60.60 27.29 -33.94
CA ILE A 658 -61.12 28.24 -34.91
C ILE A 658 -61.71 29.43 -34.21
N THR A 659 -61.30 30.61 -34.63
CA THR A 659 -61.85 31.89 -34.19
C THR A 659 -62.57 32.57 -35.35
N THR A 660 -63.73 33.16 -35.06
CA THR A 660 -64.50 33.99 -36.01
C THR A 660 -64.19 35.46 -35.77
N ASP A 661 -64.02 36.26 -36.83
CA ASP A 661 -63.69 37.70 -36.69
C ASP A 661 -64.75 38.52 -35.91
N SER A 662 -65.98 38.02 -35.79
CA SER A 662 -67.10 38.71 -35.12
C SER A 662 -67.32 38.33 -33.65
N SER A 663 -66.68 37.28 -33.12
CA SER A 663 -66.77 36.91 -31.70
C SER A 663 -65.46 36.33 -31.20
N SER A 664 -65.07 36.69 -29.98
CA SER A 664 -63.89 36.14 -29.27
C SER A 664 -64.04 34.66 -28.91
N ASP A 665 -65.05 33.97 -29.44
CA ASP A 665 -65.34 32.58 -29.14
C ASP A 665 -64.37 31.68 -29.89
N ARG A 666 -63.66 30.84 -29.12
CA ARG A 666 -62.80 29.78 -29.65
C ARG A 666 -63.61 28.51 -29.76
N PHE A 667 -63.89 28.08 -30.98
CA PHE A 667 -64.57 26.82 -31.22
C PHE A 667 -63.55 25.71 -31.47
N ARG A 668 -63.67 24.62 -30.72
CA ARG A 668 -62.99 23.36 -31.02
C ARG A 668 -63.57 22.76 -32.30
N PHE A 669 -62.75 22.01 -33.04
CA PHE A 669 -63.19 21.35 -34.28
C PHE A 669 -64.48 20.54 -34.11
N GLU A 670 -64.62 19.83 -32.98
CA GLU A 670 -65.81 19.02 -32.65
C GLU A 670 -67.10 19.83 -32.53
N ASN A 671 -67.02 21.11 -32.15
CA ASN A 671 -68.17 21.98 -31.89
C ASN A 671 -68.64 22.75 -33.14
N LEU A 672 -68.02 22.51 -34.30
CA LEU A 672 -68.37 23.17 -35.56
C LEU A 672 -69.58 22.53 -36.24
N SER A 673 -70.30 23.31 -37.05
CA SER A 673 -71.35 22.78 -37.93
C SER A 673 -70.77 21.79 -38.94
N THR A 674 -71.56 20.79 -39.35
CA THR A 674 -71.14 19.75 -40.30
C THR A 674 -70.58 20.35 -41.59
N GLY A 675 -71.26 21.30 -42.23
CA GLY A 675 -70.74 21.96 -43.43
C GLY A 675 -69.44 22.74 -43.22
N THR A 676 -69.17 23.27 -42.01
CA THR A 676 -67.88 23.91 -41.68
C THR A 676 -66.79 22.85 -41.47
N LYS A 677 -67.11 21.74 -40.78
CA LYS A 677 -66.18 20.61 -40.62
C LYS A 677 -65.78 20.03 -41.98
N GLU A 678 -66.73 19.89 -42.90
CA GLU A 678 -66.48 19.35 -44.24
C GLU A 678 -65.56 20.28 -45.03
N GLN A 679 -65.81 21.59 -44.98
CA GLN A 679 -64.98 22.60 -45.64
C GLN A 679 -63.53 22.56 -45.15
N ILE A 680 -63.32 22.44 -43.85
CA ILE A 680 -61.98 22.42 -43.25
C ILE A 680 -61.27 21.10 -43.53
N SER A 681 -61.99 19.98 -43.36
CA SER A 681 -61.47 18.66 -43.72
C SER A 681 -61.09 18.62 -45.20
N PHE A 682 -61.90 19.22 -46.07
CA PHE A 682 -61.64 19.32 -47.50
C PHE A 682 -60.36 20.10 -47.81
N VAL A 683 -60.19 21.30 -47.24
CA VAL A 683 -58.97 22.12 -47.46
C VAL A 683 -57.72 21.38 -46.97
N LEU A 684 -57.79 20.79 -45.78
CA LEU A 684 -56.67 20.06 -45.19
C LEU A 684 -56.28 18.86 -46.04
N ARG A 685 -57.27 18.04 -46.43
CA ARG A 685 -57.03 16.86 -47.27
C ARG A 685 -56.56 17.24 -48.67
N LEU A 686 -57.04 18.34 -49.23
CA LEU A 686 -56.58 18.83 -50.53
C LEU A 686 -55.10 19.27 -50.45
N GLU A 687 -54.71 19.99 -49.40
CA GLU A 687 -53.30 20.35 -49.16
C GLU A 687 -52.44 19.08 -48.94
N TYR A 688 -52.93 18.10 -48.18
CA TYR A 688 -52.24 16.83 -47.98
C TYR A 688 -52.10 16.02 -49.27
N ALA A 689 -53.16 15.98 -50.08
CA ALA A 689 -53.15 15.33 -51.37
C ALA A 689 -52.03 15.91 -52.25
N PHE A 690 -51.94 17.23 -52.39
CA PHE A 690 -50.89 17.85 -53.20
C PHE A 690 -49.48 17.60 -52.66
N ARG A 691 -49.28 17.61 -51.33
CA ARG A 691 -47.96 17.34 -50.71
C ARG A 691 -47.53 15.88 -50.89
N ILE A 692 -48.41 14.94 -50.58
CA ILE A 692 -48.16 13.50 -50.71
C ILE A 692 -48.04 13.11 -52.19
N GLY A 693 -48.87 13.69 -53.05
CA GLY A 693 -48.79 13.51 -54.49
C GLY A 693 -47.44 13.92 -55.05
N LYS A 694 -46.88 15.05 -54.62
CA LYS A 694 -45.52 15.48 -54.98
C LYS A 694 -44.43 14.55 -54.43
N GLN A 695 -44.55 14.11 -53.17
CA GLN A 695 -43.57 13.21 -52.53
C GLN A 695 -43.49 11.84 -53.20
N PHE A 696 -44.63 11.27 -53.59
CA PHE A 696 -44.72 9.93 -54.18
C PHE A 696 -44.91 9.94 -55.71
N ASN A 697 -44.84 11.12 -56.34
CA ASN A 697 -45.10 11.34 -57.77
C ASN A 697 -46.41 10.68 -58.23
N LEU A 698 -47.49 10.94 -57.48
CA LEU A 698 -48.81 10.35 -57.68
C LEU A 698 -49.86 11.44 -57.91
N PRO A 699 -49.94 12.02 -59.12
CA PRO A 699 -50.78 13.18 -59.43
C PRO A 699 -52.23 12.75 -59.68
N PHE A 700 -52.85 12.06 -58.71
CA PHE A 700 -54.23 11.58 -58.75
C PHE A 700 -55.00 12.03 -57.51
N LEU A 701 -56.17 12.61 -57.73
CA LEU A 701 -57.12 12.96 -56.68
C LEU A 701 -58.46 12.27 -56.94
N LEU A 702 -58.91 11.43 -56.01
CA LEU A 702 -60.20 10.75 -56.11
C LEU A 702 -61.20 11.42 -55.16
N LEU A 703 -62.34 11.85 -55.70
CA LEU A 703 -63.34 12.61 -54.96
C LEU A 703 -64.67 11.85 -54.99
N ASP A 704 -65.09 11.30 -53.86
CA ASP A 704 -66.32 10.50 -53.70
C ASP A 704 -67.36 11.28 -52.89
N GLU A 705 -68.30 11.90 -53.59
CA GLU A 705 -69.30 12.83 -53.01
C GLU A 705 -68.67 13.88 -52.06
N PRO A 706 -67.63 14.63 -52.49
CA PRO A 706 -66.78 15.43 -51.60
C PRO A 706 -67.46 16.67 -50.98
N PHE A 707 -68.66 17.05 -51.44
CA PHE A 707 -69.30 18.34 -51.13
C PHE A 707 -70.72 18.20 -50.58
N ARG A 708 -71.12 17.03 -50.09
CA ARG A 708 -72.55 16.75 -49.82
C ARG A 708 -73.14 17.60 -48.70
N HIS A 709 -72.35 18.00 -47.70
CA HIS A 709 -72.79 18.84 -46.60
C HIS A 709 -72.44 20.32 -46.79
N MET A 710 -71.90 20.70 -47.95
CA MET A 710 -71.65 22.09 -48.32
C MET A 710 -72.91 22.72 -48.93
N ASP A 711 -73.12 24.01 -48.66
CA ASP A 711 -74.11 24.81 -49.38
C ASP A 711 -73.64 25.05 -50.83
N ALA A 712 -74.56 25.47 -51.71
CA ALA A 712 -74.27 25.63 -53.14
C ALA A 712 -73.12 26.63 -53.40
N GLU A 713 -73.02 27.70 -52.61
CA GLU A 713 -71.94 28.70 -52.73
C GLU A 713 -70.57 28.13 -52.36
N ARG A 714 -70.45 27.40 -51.23
CA ARG A 714 -69.19 26.75 -50.83
C ARG A 714 -68.83 25.61 -51.77
N ARG A 715 -69.81 24.81 -52.21
CA ARG A 715 -69.61 23.72 -53.19
C ARG A 715 -69.00 24.26 -54.48
N ASP A 716 -69.60 25.31 -55.04
CA ASP A 716 -69.14 25.90 -56.30
C ASP A 716 -67.76 26.55 -56.13
N SER A 717 -67.49 27.19 -55.00
CA SER A 717 -66.18 27.77 -54.67
C SER A 717 -65.11 26.69 -54.50
N ALA A 718 -65.41 25.60 -53.77
CA ALA A 718 -64.51 24.46 -53.57
C ALA A 718 -64.20 23.73 -54.88
N LEU A 719 -65.20 23.57 -55.74
CA LEU A 719 -65.02 23.00 -57.07
C LEU A 719 -64.13 23.88 -57.95
N ALA A 720 -64.43 25.19 -58.04
CA ALA A 720 -63.65 26.13 -58.83
C ALA A 720 -62.19 26.17 -58.35
N TYR A 721 -61.98 26.21 -57.03
CA TYR A 721 -60.66 26.20 -56.42
C TYR A 721 -59.89 24.90 -56.73
N THR A 722 -60.55 23.74 -56.64
CA THR A 722 -59.93 22.45 -56.95
C THR A 722 -59.44 22.43 -58.40
N LEU A 723 -60.28 22.85 -59.34
CA LEU A 723 -59.92 22.89 -60.76
C LEU A 723 -58.81 23.91 -61.04
N GLN A 724 -58.84 25.07 -60.37
CA GLN A 724 -57.75 26.06 -60.46
C GLN A 724 -56.42 25.52 -59.94
N CYS A 725 -56.43 24.77 -58.82
CA CYS A 725 -55.24 24.11 -58.30
C CYS A 725 -54.66 23.10 -59.31
N LEU A 726 -55.52 22.35 -60.01
CA LEU A 726 -55.08 21.44 -61.07
C LEU A 726 -54.45 22.20 -62.23
N THR A 727 -55.04 23.33 -62.65
CA THR A 727 -54.51 24.18 -63.73
C THR A 727 -53.12 24.71 -63.40
N ASN A 728 -52.91 25.14 -62.15
CA ASN A 728 -51.67 25.78 -61.69
C ASN A 728 -50.60 24.80 -61.19
N ALA A 729 -50.91 23.50 -61.11
CA ALA A 729 -49.94 22.50 -60.68
C ALA A 729 -48.85 22.27 -61.75
N GLU A 730 -47.59 22.10 -61.32
CA GLU A 730 -46.45 21.77 -62.20
C GLU A 730 -46.61 20.38 -62.84
N GLU A 731 -47.26 19.46 -62.12
CA GLU A 731 -47.53 18.09 -62.58
C GLU A 731 -48.90 17.99 -63.25
N GLU A 732 -49.07 17.04 -64.18
CA GLU A 732 -50.35 16.75 -64.83
C GLU A 732 -51.34 16.02 -63.90
N TRP A 733 -51.87 16.73 -62.92
CA TRP A 733 -52.86 16.20 -61.98
C TRP A 733 -54.16 15.76 -62.67
N LYS A 734 -54.60 14.55 -62.35
CA LYS A 734 -55.88 13.96 -62.78
C LYS A 734 -56.83 13.88 -61.60
N VAL A 735 -58.01 14.48 -61.75
CA VAL A 735 -59.08 14.38 -60.76
C VAL A 735 -60.20 13.48 -61.25
N VAL A 736 -60.66 12.58 -60.39
CA VAL A 736 -61.75 11.66 -60.67
C VAL A 736 -62.87 11.90 -59.67
N PHE A 737 -63.99 12.43 -60.14
CA PHE A 737 -65.20 12.64 -59.36
C PHE A 737 -66.11 11.43 -59.45
N PHE A 738 -66.65 11.00 -58.32
CA PHE A 738 -67.76 10.07 -58.20
C PHE A 738 -68.92 10.84 -57.58
N THR A 739 -69.98 11.07 -58.37
CA THR A 739 -71.15 11.78 -57.86
C THR A 739 -72.48 11.34 -58.47
N PHE A 740 -73.56 11.30 -57.68
CA PHE A 740 -74.92 11.17 -58.18
C PHE A 740 -75.61 12.52 -58.46
N ASP A 741 -75.02 13.65 -58.05
CA ASP A 741 -75.61 14.99 -58.20
C ASP A 741 -75.45 15.52 -59.64
N SER A 742 -76.55 15.58 -60.38
CA SER A 742 -76.58 16.10 -61.75
C SER A 742 -76.21 17.57 -61.86
N GLU A 743 -76.52 18.38 -60.84
CA GLU A 743 -76.13 19.79 -60.81
C GLU A 743 -74.62 19.92 -60.72
N LEU A 744 -73.99 19.16 -59.82
CA LEU A 744 -72.53 19.12 -59.68
C LEU A 744 -71.85 18.67 -60.98
N VAL A 745 -72.36 17.64 -61.65
CA VAL A 745 -71.84 17.18 -62.95
C VAL A 745 -71.89 18.31 -63.99
N SER A 746 -73.02 19.02 -64.07
CA SER A 746 -73.18 20.14 -65.01
C SER A 746 -72.19 21.26 -64.70
N LYS A 747 -71.98 21.58 -63.42
CA LYS A 747 -71.05 22.61 -62.97
C LYS A 747 -69.59 22.23 -63.23
N ILE A 748 -69.20 20.97 -63.00
CA ILE A 748 -67.86 20.45 -63.32
C ILE A 748 -67.58 20.64 -64.81
N LYS A 749 -68.54 20.31 -65.67
CA LYS A 749 -68.39 20.45 -67.12
C LYS A 749 -68.17 21.89 -67.54
N VAL A 750 -68.93 22.83 -66.98
CA VAL A 750 -68.80 24.28 -67.25
C VAL A 750 -67.44 24.80 -66.78
N LEU A 751 -67.10 24.58 -65.51
CA LEU A 751 -65.86 25.10 -64.95
C LEU A 751 -64.60 24.47 -65.55
N ALA A 752 -64.65 23.18 -65.92
CA ALA A 752 -63.54 22.53 -66.62
C ALA A 752 -63.33 23.13 -68.01
N ALA A 753 -64.41 23.47 -68.73
CA ALA A 753 -64.32 24.16 -70.02
C ALA A 753 -63.72 25.57 -69.86
N ASP A 754 -64.15 26.33 -68.86
CA ASP A 754 -63.62 27.67 -68.54
C ASP A 754 -62.11 27.64 -68.26
N GLN A 755 -61.64 26.60 -67.57
CA GLN A 755 -60.23 26.37 -67.23
C GLN A 755 -59.45 25.63 -68.33
N LYS A 756 -60.06 25.33 -69.49
CA LYS A 756 -59.45 24.56 -70.60
C LYS A 756 -58.94 23.17 -70.19
N LEU A 757 -59.61 22.52 -69.25
CA LEU A 757 -59.29 21.17 -68.78
C LEU A 757 -60.12 20.13 -69.57
N PRO A 758 -59.50 19.11 -70.19
CA PRO A 758 -60.26 18.05 -70.84
C PRO A 758 -61.08 17.28 -69.80
N CYS A 759 -62.39 17.20 -70.04
CA CYS A 759 -63.37 16.62 -69.12
C CYS A 759 -64.10 15.44 -69.76
N GLN A 760 -63.99 14.27 -69.15
CA GLN A 760 -64.67 13.04 -69.58
C GLN A 760 -65.75 12.65 -68.57
N ILE A 761 -66.99 12.49 -69.03
CA ILE A 761 -68.11 12.04 -68.20
C ILE A 761 -68.47 10.60 -68.57
N HIS A 762 -68.61 9.73 -67.58
CA HIS A 762 -69.04 8.35 -67.68
C HIS A 762 -70.35 8.17 -66.92
N GLU A 763 -71.44 7.92 -67.65
CA GLU A 763 -72.74 7.60 -67.07
C GLU A 763 -72.83 6.09 -66.81
N LEU A 764 -72.99 5.73 -65.53
CA LEU A 764 -73.13 4.36 -65.06
C LEU A 764 -74.61 4.03 -64.91
N THR A 765 -75.13 3.19 -65.79
CA THR A 765 -76.49 2.66 -65.69
C THR A 765 -76.51 1.44 -64.76
N LYS A 766 -77.49 1.37 -63.84
CA LYS A 766 -77.77 0.15 -63.09
C LYS A 766 -78.14 -0.95 -64.10
N ARG A 767 -77.36 -2.03 -64.17
CA ARG A 767 -77.80 -3.23 -64.90
C ARG A 767 -79.02 -3.76 -64.14
N VAL A 768 -80.20 -3.72 -64.77
CA VAL A 768 -81.30 -4.58 -64.36
C VAL A 768 -80.76 -6.00 -64.50
N SER A 769 -80.73 -6.71 -63.38
CA SER A 769 -80.20 -8.08 -63.25
C SER A 769 -80.80 -9.02 -64.28
#